data_AF-A0A662D429-F1
#
_entry.id   AF-A0A662D429-F1
#
_cell.length_a   1.000
_cell.length_b   1.000
_cell.length_c   1.000
_cell.angle_alpha   90.00
_cell.angle_beta   90.00
_cell.angle_gamma   90.00
#
_symmetry.space_group_name_H-M   'P 1'
#
loop_
_entity.id
_entity.type
_entity.pdbx_description
1 polymer ?
#
loop_
_entity_poly.entity_id
_entity_poly.type
_entity_poly.pdbx_seq_one_letter_code
_entity_poly.pdbx_strand_id
1 'polypeptide(L)'
;MKKMKASKSDGMQNRWLIFFVVFFLLWARISFADELPRPTYQNSVILSIEHDVRDGDEVDYIKNNFPWGLYAWLSFSKTALMPVLDWHVSWDKADDGIEDFKNQVNDLIEAAKAKNVKLHIVLVGGLVRYVYTYRDAKEEDIRNCQWYNDNKLAADDQITDPNAMNKYIWGTLSRYARKMRHNLKAKAKATLAFLKQKMDENPDVIVAISGWGEVELNFYRINQAQSIQDYFCDYSPFAVLEFRDWILHTGLYDDATGEYAGEGWSGGGVKYQGASGLAKFNQDFGTSFTTWDLKYYNWSLNDDYDSDPTDYVNNDPHRIPWADYDHGNMMPTSGSDYIPGGFDPPRVMQPGDKFWDLWNLFRETMVHHYVLDMAKWAEEAGIPAERWYTHQIAGDYLFGTNPSMTYLNPRYYTGASPLWTADIQPYGSVGSTQYDIKFPPEVYPGEFARTTEYGVPALAAMTDNWAIMEYDAETYPPGLGVSQSTVSFILDQYLRLYNYGPHLINFFRWWDSTAEHRIKGMNKEEALRQFISRIRDKARRTDNVVFDPPQVIGISGVYQAASDVVEISLTGKIWDDEPWEWKDWGDFDHFEIHRSTTPGFTPSAATLVGTSPDYSYQDSSYVAGMINYYRVRAVNSDGKAGPYSDEISVIPAAGPVAILTVDKNSLLLAGEVGGPASSAEKILVYNSGDEGATLNWSAAPTTSWLIVNPSSGTGDGVLQVSVDHSGLSAGTYNGQVIISDASAINSPQVINVQLKVYSNSQEKPPFGVFDTPVDGSTVSGNIPVTGWALDDVEVTKVEIKRAPVASDPAEVIGPDGLVYIGDAVFVKGARTDVEAAYPDYPKADRAGWGYMMLSNFLPNSGNGTFTIYALAYDGSGHRVELGQKVIVCDNAHRVLPFGTIDTPGQGGVVSGADYINFGWALTPQPKYIPDDGSTIWVWVDGVPLGNPVYNNYRADIATLFPGYANSDGAVGFYLLDTTAFDNGVHNIAWSVTDNEGATDGIGSRYFEIQNLGSASAQVKNIQKLLSFEKEKSGRLKVDLKKVITGYEIQREKWRNGNLALGDNQNSSYIENVESQGKDYEAGSVYFEKSEEIGEEGEKIIRIEIEELERVELRFEVKGGELIGWGAKKEKTLPIGSTLDKEKGIFYWQPGPGFLGKHVLHFSATDGRCYSLPLRIEITINPKNYQSK
;
A
#
# COMPACT_ATOMS: atom_id res chain seq x y z
N MET A 1 33.38 10.95 59.29
CA MET A 1 34.66 11.60 59.70
C MET A 1 35.65 11.59 58.53
N LYS A 2 35.82 12.71 57.82
CA LYS A 2 37.10 13.33 57.45
C LYS A 2 36.81 14.60 56.64
N LYS A 3 37.24 15.72 57.20
CA LYS A 3 37.12 17.09 56.69
C LYS A 3 38.27 17.39 55.72
N MET A 4 38.02 18.23 54.73
CA MET A 4 38.99 19.25 54.30
C MET A 4 38.32 20.64 54.29
N LYS A 5 38.98 21.56 54.98
CA LYS A 5 38.71 23.01 55.17
C LYS A 5 38.99 23.76 53.86
N ALA A 6 38.16 24.69 53.37
CA ALA A 6 37.82 26.06 53.81
C ALA A 6 38.67 27.16 53.15
N SER A 7 38.02 28.15 52.53
CA SER A 7 38.43 29.56 52.59
C SER A 7 37.21 30.48 52.45
N LYS A 8 37.14 31.49 53.33
CA LYS A 8 36.13 32.55 53.40
C LYS A 8 36.61 33.78 52.64
N SER A 9 35.68 34.54 52.06
CA SER A 9 35.75 36.01 52.11
C SER A 9 34.35 36.62 52.08
N ASP A 10 34.09 37.47 53.07
CA ASP A 10 32.87 38.17 53.38
C ASP A 10 32.43 39.20 52.31
N GLY A 11 31.13 39.53 52.34
CA GLY A 11 30.71 40.93 52.21
C GLY A 11 29.78 41.30 51.06
N MET A 12 28.57 40.72 50.94
CA MET A 12 27.47 41.38 50.22
C MET A 12 26.04 40.81 50.44
N GLN A 13 25.64 40.43 51.66
CA GLN A 13 24.37 39.69 51.86
C GLN A 13 23.10 40.47 52.23
N ASN A 14 23.11 41.79 52.44
CA ASN A 14 21.90 42.51 52.89
C ASN A 14 21.22 43.46 51.88
N ARG A 15 21.43 43.25 50.57
CA ARG A 15 20.59 43.89 49.53
C ARG A 15 19.97 42.91 48.52
N TRP A 16 20.26 41.62 48.64
CA TRP A 16 19.70 40.57 47.76
C TRP A 16 18.47 39.86 48.33
N LEU A 17 18.15 40.05 49.62
CA LEU A 17 17.04 39.34 50.26
C LEU A 17 15.65 39.93 49.95
N ILE A 18 15.58 41.19 49.49
CA ILE A 18 14.30 41.84 49.11
C ILE A 18 14.00 41.66 47.61
N PHE A 19 15.00 41.40 46.77
CA PHE A 19 14.78 41.07 45.36
C PHE A 19 14.36 39.60 45.14
N PHE A 20 14.74 38.68 46.04
CA PHE A 20 14.37 37.26 45.92
C PHE A 20 12.93 36.96 46.35
N VAL A 21 12.36 37.72 47.29
CA VAL A 21 11.00 37.47 47.80
C VAL A 21 9.91 38.06 46.87
N VAL A 22 10.24 39.08 46.08
CA VAL A 22 9.32 39.62 45.06
C VAL A 22 9.39 38.82 43.75
N PHE A 23 10.49 38.12 43.45
CA PHE A 23 10.59 37.23 42.28
C PHE A 23 9.88 35.88 42.48
N PHE A 24 9.79 35.38 43.72
CA PHE A 24 9.07 34.12 44.02
C PHE A 24 7.56 34.28 44.21
N LEU A 25 7.07 35.50 44.49
CA LEU A 25 5.64 35.80 44.60
C LEU A 25 5.02 36.33 43.29
N LEU A 26 5.81 36.36 42.21
CA LEU A 26 5.37 36.58 40.81
C LEU A 26 5.53 35.34 39.92
N TRP A 27 5.94 34.19 40.47
CA TRP A 27 5.77 32.87 39.86
C TRP A 27 4.36 32.33 40.13
N ALA A 28 3.35 33.17 39.87
CA ALA A 28 1.98 32.72 39.71
C ALA A 28 1.87 32.09 38.33
N ARG A 29 1.92 30.74 38.30
CA ARG A 29 1.53 29.86 37.18
C ARG A 29 1.95 30.34 35.79
N ILE A 30 3.22 30.14 35.45
CA ILE A 30 3.52 29.79 34.07
C ILE A 30 3.06 28.34 33.94
N SER A 31 1.84 28.13 33.43
CA SER A 31 1.48 26.82 32.88
C SER A 31 2.45 26.57 31.74
N PHE A 32 3.42 25.68 31.95
CA PHE A 32 4.03 25.00 30.81
C PHE A 32 2.88 24.29 30.11
N ALA A 33 2.73 24.53 28.82
CA ALA A 33 1.75 23.81 28.05
C ALA A 33 2.20 22.35 27.92
N ASP A 34 1.27 21.42 28.09
CA ASP A 34 1.56 20.00 27.93
C ASP A 34 1.49 19.68 26.43
N GLU A 35 2.64 19.51 25.78
CA GLU A 35 2.73 18.98 24.42
C GLU A 35 2.06 17.59 24.36
N LEU A 36 1.36 17.30 23.25
CA LEU A 36 0.69 16.01 23.04
C LEU A 36 1.67 14.84 23.23
N PRO A 37 1.51 14.00 24.26
CA PRO A 37 2.41 12.89 24.48
C PRO A 37 2.25 11.81 23.40
N ARG A 38 3.27 11.00 23.17
CA ARG A 38 3.12 9.82 22.30
C ARG A 38 2.21 8.79 22.97
N PRO A 39 1.28 8.15 22.23
CA PRO A 39 0.52 7.02 22.77
C PRO A 39 1.44 5.85 23.09
N THR A 40 1.35 5.37 24.31
CA THR A 40 2.08 4.23 24.85
C THR A 40 1.09 3.35 25.59
N TYR A 41 1.52 2.15 25.98
CA TYR A 41 0.73 1.32 26.89
C TYR A 41 0.36 2.14 28.15
N GLN A 42 1.36 2.73 28.81
CA GLN A 42 1.21 3.37 30.12
C GLN A 42 0.20 4.53 30.16
N ASN A 43 0.06 5.30 29.07
CA ASN A 43 -0.85 6.45 29.00
C ASN A 43 -2.12 6.19 28.17
N SER A 44 -2.40 4.95 27.76
CA SER A 44 -3.60 4.61 26.98
C SER A 44 -4.52 3.69 27.76
N VAL A 45 -5.82 3.98 27.77
CA VAL A 45 -6.81 3.07 28.35
C VAL A 45 -7.20 2.00 27.33
N ILE A 46 -7.20 0.74 27.76
CA ILE A 46 -7.64 -0.38 26.95
C ILE A 46 -9.13 -0.59 27.19
N LEU A 47 -9.92 -0.37 26.15
CA LEU A 47 -11.34 -0.65 26.16
C LEU A 47 -11.54 -1.95 25.41
N SER A 48 -11.64 -3.04 26.16
CA SER A 48 -11.83 -4.37 25.60
C SER A 48 -13.31 -4.71 25.52
N ILE A 49 -13.74 -5.30 24.41
CA ILE A 49 -15.10 -5.80 24.23
C ILE A 49 -15.07 -7.32 24.32
N GLU A 50 -15.88 -7.91 25.20
CA GLU A 50 -16.05 -9.37 25.25
C GLU A 50 -16.80 -9.85 24.02
N HIS A 51 -16.06 -10.27 22.99
CA HIS A 51 -16.59 -10.86 21.76
C HIS A 51 -15.50 -11.63 21.02
N ASP A 52 -15.89 -12.66 20.28
CA ASP A 52 -14.93 -13.43 19.49
C ASP A 52 -14.41 -12.58 18.32
N VAL A 53 -13.12 -12.26 18.33
CA VAL A 53 -12.47 -11.41 17.29
C VAL A 53 -12.58 -12.00 15.88
N ARG A 54 -12.89 -13.30 15.75
CA ARG A 54 -13.09 -13.97 14.45
C ARG A 54 -14.43 -13.63 13.82
N ASP A 55 -15.36 -13.03 14.56
CA ASP A 55 -16.59 -12.44 14.02
C ASP A 55 -16.26 -11.11 13.33
N GLY A 56 -15.78 -11.21 12.09
CA GLY A 56 -15.31 -10.07 11.33
C GLY A 56 -16.37 -8.98 11.10
N ASP A 57 -17.65 -9.34 11.06
CA ASP A 57 -18.76 -8.39 10.86
C ASP A 57 -18.96 -7.52 12.10
N GLU A 58 -18.94 -8.12 13.30
CA GLU A 58 -19.08 -7.36 14.54
C GLU A 58 -17.83 -6.53 14.84
N VAL A 59 -16.64 -7.07 14.53
CA VAL A 59 -15.38 -6.33 14.66
C VAL A 59 -15.38 -5.10 13.75
N ASP A 60 -15.71 -5.24 12.47
CA ASP A 60 -15.79 -4.10 11.55
C ASP A 60 -16.85 -3.09 11.98
N TYR A 61 -17.99 -3.58 12.49
CA TYR A 61 -19.05 -2.71 13.00
C TYR A 61 -18.54 -1.85 14.17
N ILE A 62 -17.94 -2.45 15.20
CA ILE A 62 -17.44 -1.73 16.38
C ILE A 62 -16.28 -0.79 15.99
N LYS A 63 -15.36 -1.27 15.15
CA LYS A 63 -14.21 -0.47 14.71
C LYS A 63 -14.66 0.78 13.94
N ASN A 64 -15.63 0.66 13.04
CA ASN A 64 -16.02 1.73 12.12
C ASN A 64 -17.09 2.68 12.69
N ASN A 65 -17.87 2.26 13.70
CA ASN A 65 -18.99 3.06 14.22
C ASN A 65 -18.70 3.71 15.58
N PHE A 66 -17.53 3.50 16.17
CA PHE A 66 -17.15 4.12 17.45
C PHE A 66 -15.97 5.08 17.24
N PRO A 67 -15.95 6.22 17.95
CA PRO A 67 -14.95 7.26 17.73
C PRO A 67 -13.65 6.96 18.46
N TRP A 68 -12.97 5.85 18.14
CA TRP A 68 -11.65 5.50 18.71
C TRP A 68 -10.62 6.59 18.43
N GLY A 69 -9.63 6.75 19.31
CA GLY A 69 -8.56 7.74 19.13
C GLY A 69 -7.27 7.33 19.83
N LEU A 70 -6.34 8.28 19.95
CA LEU A 70 -4.94 8.04 20.32
C LEU A 70 -4.75 7.20 21.58
N TYR A 71 -5.53 7.46 22.64
CA TYR A 71 -5.34 6.87 23.96
C TYR A 71 -6.51 5.98 24.42
N ALA A 72 -7.50 5.75 23.57
CA ALA A 72 -8.58 4.79 23.84
C ALA A 72 -8.45 3.62 22.88
N TRP A 73 -7.72 2.58 23.30
CA TRP A 73 -7.38 1.45 22.44
C TRP A 73 -8.50 0.41 22.43
N LEU A 74 -9.06 0.16 21.25
CA LEU A 74 -10.00 -0.94 21.03
C LEU A 74 -9.26 -2.28 21.12
N SER A 75 -9.72 -3.12 22.05
CA SER A 75 -9.33 -4.52 22.16
C SER A 75 -10.57 -5.43 22.11
N PHE A 76 -10.37 -6.68 21.73
CA PHE A 76 -11.35 -7.74 21.90
C PHE A 76 -10.85 -8.75 22.93
N SER A 77 -11.71 -9.12 23.85
CA SER A 77 -11.43 -10.14 24.85
C SER A 77 -11.98 -11.48 24.40
N LYS A 78 -11.15 -12.52 24.48
CA LYS A 78 -11.65 -13.89 24.52
C LYS A 78 -11.60 -14.36 25.98
N THR A 79 -12.76 -14.35 26.65
CA THR A 79 -12.85 -14.89 27.99
C THR A 79 -12.92 -16.41 28.01
N ALA A 80 -12.34 -16.97 29.08
CA ALA A 80 -12.36 -18.37 29.40
C ALA A 80 -11.66 -19.29 28.39
N LEU A 81 -10.48 -18.86 27.92
CA LEU A 81 -9.55 -19.75 27.23
C LEU A 81 -8.92 -20.74 28.21
N MET A 82 -9.05 -22.03 27.92
CA MET A 82 -8.60 -23.11 28.78
C MET A 82 -7.50 -23.93 28.09
N PRO A 83 -6.24 -23.86 28.54
CA PRO A 83 -5.29 -24.90 28.17
C PRO A 83 -5.72 -26.22 28.84
N VAL A 84 -5.74 -27.29 28.06
CA VAL A 84 -6.03 -28.66 28.55
C VAL A 84 -4.77 -29.48 28.39
N LEU A 85 -4.35 -30.14 29.47
CA LEU A 85 -3.30 -31.15 29.47
C LEU A 85 -3.92 -32.41 30.05
N ASP A 86 -3.93 -33.49 29.27
CA ASP A 86 -4.49 -34.76 29.71
C ASP A 86 -3.84 -35.25 31.01
N TRP A 87 -4.63 -35.91 31.87
CA TRP A 87 -4.18 -36.32 33.20
C TRP A 87 -3.02 -37.33 33.15
N HIS A 88 -3.09 -38.26 32.19
CA HIS A 88 -2.12 -39.35 32.00
C HIS A 88 -1.06 -39.03 30.92
N VAL A 89 -0.54 -37.81 30.92
CA VAL A 89 0.52 -37.35 30.00
C VAL A 89 1.76 -36.93 30.79
N SER A 90 2.94 -37.30 30.29
CA SER A 90 4.22 -36.84 30.82
C SER A 90 4.29 -35.31 30.89
N TRP A 91 4.64 -34.76 32.05
CA TRP A 91 4.71 -33.31 32.24
C TRP A 91 5.76 -32.63 31.35
N ASP A 92 6.83 -33.32 30.97
CA ASP A 92 7.82 -32.83 30.00
C ASP A 92 7.24 -32.71 28.58
N LYS A 93 6.06 -33.30 28.35
CA LYS A 93 5.28 -33.21 27.10
C LYS A 93 4.13 -32.22 27.19
N ALA A 94 4.08 -31.38 28.22
CA ALA A 94 3.03 -30.38 28.38
C ALA A 94 2.93 -29.41 27.20
N ASP A 95 4.06 -29.05 26.59
CA ASP A 95 4.08 -28.17 25.41
C ASP A 95 3.38 -28.79 24.19
N ASP A 96 3.65 -30.07 23.91
CA ASP A 96 2.96 -30.84 22.86
C ASP A 96 1.47 -31.07 23.22
N GLY A 97 1.18 -31.22 24.52
CA GLY A 97 -0.16 -31.55 25.03
C GLY A 97 -1.19 -30.42 24.95
N ILE A 98 -0.77 -29.16 24.80
CA ILE A 98 -1.66 -27.99 24.72
C ILE A 98 -1.88 -27.48 23.28
N GLU A 99 -1.67 -28.32 22.27
CA GLU A 99 -1.68 -27.91 20.86
C GLU A 99 -3.01 -27.27 20.41
N ASP A 100 -4.15 -27.77 20.91
CA ASP A 100 -5.46 -27.17 20.61
C ASP A 100 -5.57 -25.73 21.12
N PHE A 101 -5.07 -25.46 22.33
CA PHE A 101 -5.01 -24.11 22.89
C PHE A 101 -4.11 -23.20 22.04
N LYS A 102 -2.94 -23.69 21.61
CA LYS A 102 -2.03 -22.94 20.75
C LYS A 102 -2.69 -22.55 19.43
N ASN A 103 -3.42 -23.49 18.81
CA ASN A 103 -4.16 -23.24 17.57
C ASN A 103 -5.24 -22.18 17.77
N GLN A 104 -6.04 -22.28 18.84
CA GLN A 104 -7.05 -21.28 19.16
C GLN A 104 -6.45 -19.87 19.32
N VAL A 105 -5.33 -19.74 20.04
CA VAL A 105 -4.66 -18.45 20.23
C VAL A 105 -4.09 -17.91 18.92
N ASN A 106 -3.47 -18.75 18.09
CA ASN A 106 -2.97 -18.35 16.77
C ASN A 106 -4.11 -17.83 15.88
N ASP A 107 -5.25 -18.51 15.84
CA ASP A 107 -6.41 -18.08 15.07
C ASP A 107 -6.95 -16.71 15.53
N LEU A 108 -6.97 -16.47 16.85
CA LEU A 108 -7.38 -15.18 17.40
C LEU A 108 -6.41 -14.07 16.98
N ILE A 109 -5.10 -14.32 17.05
CA ILE A 109 -4.05 -13.36 16.64
C ILE A 109 -4.20 -13.00 15.16
N GLU A 110 -4.35 -14.00 14.29
CA GLU A 110 -4.46 -13.75 12.85
C GLU A 110 -5.75 -13.00 12.49
N ALA A 111 -6.87 -13.31 13.14
CA ALA A 111 -8.10 -12.53 12.98
C ALA A 111 -7.95 -11.08 13.46
N ALA A 112 -7.29 -10.85 14.59
CA ALA A 112 -7.04 -9.50 15.10
C ALA A 112 -6.13 -8.68 14.18
N LYS A 113 -5.07 -9.29 13.64
CA LYS A 113 -4.20 -8.66 12.62
C LYS A 113 -4.97 -8.30 11.36
N ALA A 114 -5.76 -9.23 10.83
CA ALA A 114 -6.56 -9.01 9.62
C ALA A 114 -7.52 -7.83 9.78
N LYS A 115 -7.97 -7.55 11.01
CA LYS A 115 -8.85 -6.44 11.34
C LYS A 115 -8.14 -5.21 11.90
N ASN A 116 -6.82 -5.26 12.12
CA ASN A 116 -6.02 -4.23 12.79
C ASN A 116 -6.66 -3.79 14.12
N VAL A 117 -6.88 -4.74 15.03
CA VAL A 117 -7.40 -4.55 16.39
C VAL A 117 -6.54 -5.29 17.41
N LYS A 118 -6.67 -4.93 18.70
CA LYS A 118 -5.91 -5.54 19.81
C LYS A 118 -6.66 -6.71 20.44
N LEU A 119 -5.93 -7.50 21.22
CA LEU A 119 -6.39 -8.68 21.93
C LEU A 119 -6.06 -8.63 23.43
N HIS A 120 -7.06 -9.01 24.20
CA HIS A 120 -6.96 -9.36 25.61
C HIS A 120 -7.31 -10.85 25.77
N ILE A 121 -6.41 -11.61 26.37
CA ILE A 121 -6.58 -13.06 26.56
C ILE A 121 -6.90 -13.33 28.03
N VAL A 122 -8.02 -13.99 28.33
CA VAL A 122 -8.38 -14.36 29.70
C VAL A 122 -8.36 -15.88 29.86
N LEU A 123 -7.44 -16.35 30.70
CA LEU A 123 -7.19 -17.75 30.97
C LEU A 123 -8.03 -18.27 32.14
N VAL A 124 -8.44 -19.53 32.09
CA VAL A 124 -9.09 -20.26 33.20
C VAL A 124 -8.30 -21.52 33.52
N GLY A 125 -8.24 -21.92 34.81
CA GLY A 125 -7.28 -22.93 35.28
C GLY A 125 -7.76 -24.38 35.24
N GLY A 126 -9.08 -24.61 35.24
CA GLY A 126 -9.69 -25.96 35.15
C GLY A 126 -10.11 -26.56 36.48
N LEU A 127 -9.76 -25.95 37.61
CA LEU A 127 -10.09 -26.48 38.93
C LEU A 127 -11.41 -25.93 39.50
N VAL A 128 -11.70 -24.66 39.22
CA VAL A 128 -12.86 -23.91 39.79
C VAL A 128 -13.78 -23.33 38.71
N ARG A 129 -13.31 -23.35 37.46
CA ARG A 129 -14.05 -23.09 36.23
C ARG A 129 -13.66 -24.16 35.23
N TYR A 130 -14.61 -24.61 34.40
CA TYR A 130 -14.41 -25.74 33.48
C TYR A 130 -13.90 -26.98 34.22
N VAL A 131 -14.55 -27.31 35.34
CA VAL A 131 -14.07 -28.30 36.32
C VAL A 131 -14.03 -29.74 35.80
N TYR A 132 -14.56 -29.98 34.60
CA TYR A 132 -14.44 -31.26 33.89
C TYR A 132 -13.00 -31.56 33.44
N THR A 133 -12.14 -30.54 33.29
CA THR A 133 -10.75 -30.73 32.82
C THR A 133 -9.93 -31.61 33.78
N TYR A 134 -10.22 -31.55 35.08
CA TYR A 134 -9.58 -32.38 36.10
C TYR A 134 -10.49 -33.52 36.60
N ARG A 135 -11.43 -33.99 35.77
CA ARG A 135 -12.32 -35.09 36.14
C ARG A 135 -11.53 -36.34 36.56
N ASP A 136 -10.58 -36.78 35.73
CA ASP A 136 -9.83 -38.01 35.96
C ASP A 136 -9.00 -37.92 37.23
N ALA A 137 -8.35 -36.78 37.47
CA ALA A 137 -7.61 -36.51 38.71
C ALA A 137 -8.49 -36.63 39.97
N LYS A 138 -9.73 -36.14 39.89
CA LYS A 138 -10.70 -36.19 40.99
C LYS A 138 -11.32 -37.58 41.18
N GLU A 139 -11.49 -38.35 40.11
CA GLU A 139 -12.00 -39.73 40.18
C GLU A 139 -10.94 -40.71 40.70
N GLU A 140 -9.67 -40.49 40.32
CA GLU A 140 -8.50 -41.25 40.80
C GLU A 140 -8.34 -41.12 42.32
N ASP A 141 -8.50 -39.90 42.84
CA ASP A 141 -8.45 -39.59 44.27
C ASP A 141 -9.30 -38.37 44.62
N ILE A 142 -10.38 -38.57 45.36
CA ILE A 142 -11.32 -37.50 45.72
C ILE A 142 -10.75 -36.51 46.73
N ARG A 143 -9.57 -36.75 47.30
CA ARG A 143 -8.84 -35.75 48.09
C ARG A 143 -8.39 -34.58 47.21
N ASN A 144 -8.32 -34.77 45.88
CA ASN A 144 -8.15 -33.70 44.89
C ASN A 144 -9.39 -32.81 44.73
N CYS A 145 -10.53 -33.15 45.35
CA CYS A 145 -11.75 -32.33 45.33
C CYS A 145 -11.80 -31.35 46.51
N GLN A 146 -12.58 -30.28 46.37
CA GLN A 146 -12.96 -29.44 47.51
C GLN A 146 -14.03 -30.13 48.36
N TRP A 147 -13.79 -30.26 49.66
CA TRP A 147 -14.73 -30.84 50.60
C TRP A 147 -15.44 -29.73 51.37
N TYR A 148 -16.75 -29.86 51.55
CA TYR A 148 -17.48 -28.95 52.43
C TYR A 148 -17.21 -29.29 53.90
N ASN A 149 -17.60 -28.43 54.82
CA ASN A 149 -17.39 -28.57 56.26
C ASN A 149 -18.01 -29.84 56.87
N ASP A 150 -19.02 -30.41 56.19
CA ASP A 150 -19.64 -31.70 56.48
C ASP A 150 -18.94 -32.91 55.81
N ASN A 151 -17.87 -32.67 55.03
CA ASN A 151 -17.09 -33.63 54.23
C ASN A 151 -17.82 -34.26 53.05
N LYS A 152 -18.96 -33.69 52.66
CA LYS A 152 -19.55 -34.01 51.36
C LYS A 152 -18.85 -33.22 50.26
N LEU A 153 -18.83 -33.76 49.05
CA LEU A 153 -18.27 -33.11 47.84
C LEU A 153 -19.26 -32.18 47.13
N ALA A 154 -20.57 -32.44 47.30
CA ALA A 154 -21.67 -31.65 46.74
C ALA A 154 -22.93 -31.83 47.62
N ALA A 155 -23.98 -31.03 47.43
CA ALA A 155 -25.25 -31.23 48.13
C ALA A 155 -25.90 -32.58 47.76
N ASP A 156 -26.85 -33.05 48.58
CA ASP A 156 -27.49 -34.37 48.43
C ASP A 156 -28.24 -34.53 47.10
N ASP A 157 -28.79 -33.45 46.54
CA ASP A 157 -29.38 -33.43 45.21
C ASP A 157 -28.30 -33.39 44.11
N GLN A 158 -27.29 -32.53 44.28
CA GLN A 158 -26.20 -32.36 43.32
C GLN A 158 -25.38 -33.64 43.12
N ILE A 159 -25.12 -34.40 44.19
CA ILE A 159 -24.27 -35.61 44.14
C ILE A 159 -24.92 -36.77 43.37
N THR A 160 -26.25 -36.73 43.19
CA THR A 160 -27.00 -37.73 42.42
C THR A 160 -26.99 -37.46 40.91
N ASP A 161 -26.53 -36.28 40.49
CA ASP A 161 -26.33 -35.96 39.07
C ASP A 161 -25.18 -36.84 38.52
N PRO A 162 -25.39 -37.62 37.45
CA PRO A 162 -24.32 -38.43 36.85
C PRO A 162 -23.14 -37.57 36.33
N ASN A 163 -23.34 -36.26 36.15
CA ASN A 163 -22.30 -35.30 35.78
C ASN A 163 -21.82 -34.45 36.97
N ALA A 164 -22.09 -34.84 38.22
CA ALA A 164 -21.70 -34.07 39.41
C ALA A 164 -20.22 -33.67 39.40
N MET A 165 -19.35 -34.59 38.98
CA MET A 165 -17.90 -34.38 38.89
C MET A 165 -17.52 -33.24 37.92
N ASN A 166 -18.28 -33.06 36.85
CA ASN A 166 -18.01 -32.09 35.79
C ASN A 166 -18.66 -30.73 36.04
N LYS A 167 -19.57 -30.63 37.01
CA LYS A 167 -20.44 -29.47 37.21
C LYS A 167 -20.36 -28.87 38.61
N TYR A 168 -20.49 -29.69 39.64
CA TYR A 168 -20.64 -29.22 41.02
C TYR A 168 -19.42 -29.49 41.90
N ILE A 169 -18.58 -30.48 41.57
CA ILE A 169 -17.42 -30.88 42.38
C ILE A 169 -16.17 -30.19 41.83
N TRP A 170 -15.61 -29.25 42.60
CA TRP A 170 -14.43 -28.48 42.22
C TRP A 170 -13.15 -29.15 42.70
N GLY A 171 -12.03 -28.87 42.04
CA GLY A 171 -10.71 -29.32 42.47
C GLY A 171 -10.18 -28.47 43.63
N THR A 172 -9.49 -29.09 44.59
CA THR A 172 -8.82 -28.36 45.68
C THR A 172 -7.77 -27.42 45.12
N LEU A 173 -7.63 -26.24 45.72
CA LEU A 173 -6.57 -25.29 45.40
C LEU A 173 -5.26 -25.62 46.14
N SER A 174 -5.31 -26.59 47.05
CA SER A 174 -4.19 -26.89 47.94
C SER A 174 -2.92 -27.27 47.19
N ARG A 175 -1.78 -26.71 47.62
CA ARG A 175 -0.44 -27.07 47.13
C ARG A 175 -0.06 -28.52 47.46
N TYR A 176 -0.76 -29.15 48.42
CA TYR A 176 -0.53 -30.52 48.85
C TYR A 176 -1.19 -31.58 47.96
N ALA A 177 -2.07 -31.20 47.04
CA ALA A 177 -2.55 -32.06 45.96
C ALA A 177 -1.45 -32.24 44.88
N ARG A 178 -0.30 -32.82 45.27
CA ARG A 178 0.98 -32.72 44.56
C ARG A 178 0.90 -33.15 43.10
N LYS A 179 0.35 -34.32 42.77
CA LYS A 179 0.22 -34.79 41.37
C LYS A 179 -0.60 -33.81 40.53
N MET A 180 -1.73 -33.33 41.08
CA MET A 180 -2.59 -32.34 40.42
C MET A 180 -1.90 -30.99 40.22
N ARG A 181 -1.17 -30.53 41.24
CA ARG A 181 -0.38 -29.30 41.21
C ARG A 181 0.78 -29.36 40.22
N HIS A 182 1.47 -30.49 40.10
CA HIS A 182 2.51 -30.69 39.10
C HIS A 182 1.95 -30.66 37.67
N ASN A 183 0.83 -31.33 37.42
CA ASN A 183 0.14 -31.26 36.12
C ASN A 183 -0.28 -29.80 35.81
N LEU A 184 -0.90 -29.10 36.76
CA LEU A 184 -1.27 -27.69 36.60
C LEU A 184 -0.06 -26.80 36.31
N LYS A 185 1.05 -26.97 37.04
CA LYS A 185 2.29 -26.20 36.86
C LYS A 185 2.90 -26.45 35.49
N ALA A 186 2.96 -27.71 35.03
CA ALA A 186 3.48 -28.06 33.71
C ALA A 186 2.64 -27.42 32.59
N LYS A 187 1.32 -27.55 32.69
CA LYS A 187 0.35 -26.92 31.78
C LYS A 187 0.47 -25.40 31.77
N ALA A 188 0.54 -24.77 32.94
CA ALA A 188 0.67 -23.33 33.09
C ALA A 188 1.97 -22.81 32.47
N LYS A 189 3.10 -23.45 32.76
CA LYS A 189 4.41 -23.05 32.22
C LYS A 189 4.46 -23.16 30.70
N ALA A 190 3.95 -24.26 30.12
CA ALA A 190 3.84 -24.40 28.67
C ALA A 190 2.94 -23.31 28.06
N THR A 191 1.78 -23.07 28.66
CA THR A 191 0.84 -22.02 28.25
C THR A 191 1.49 -20.64 28.25
N LEU A 192 2.16 -20.27 29.35
CA LEU A 192 2.74 -18.94 29.54
C LEU A 192 3.98 -18.72 28.67
N ALA A 193 4.81 -19.74 28.48
CA ALA A 193 5.94 -19.67 27.56
C ALA A 193 5.46 -19.41 26.12
N PHE A 194 4.41 -20.13 25.68
CA PHE A 194 3.80 -19.91 24.37
C PHE A 194 3.17 -18.50 24.26
N LEU A 195 2.41 -18.06 25.26
CA LEU A 195 1.81 -16.72 25.24
C LEU A 195 2.85 -15.61 25.23
N LYS A 196 3.94 -15.76 26.00
CA LYS A 196 5.07 -14.82 25.95
C LYS A 196 5.68 -14.77 24.56
N GLN A 197 5.96 -15.91 23.95
CA GLN A 197 6.45 -15.98 22.58
C GLN A 197 5.51 -15.21 21.64
N LYS A 198 4.19 -15.40 21.77
CA LYS A 198 3.21 -14.70 20.95
C LYS A 198 3.11 -13.20 21.23
N MET A 199 3.32 -12.77 22.48
CA MET A 199 3.44 -11.35 22.80
C MET A 199 4.67 -10.72 22.14
N ASP A 200 5.81 -11.42 22.10
CA ASP A 200 7.04 -10.91 21.46
C ASP A 200 6.93 -10.86 19.94
N GLU A 201 6.29 -11.86 19.34
CA GLU A 201 6.01 -11.89 17.90
C GLU A 201 4.97 -10.83 17.49
N ASN A 202 4.11 -10.39 18.41
CA ASN A 202 2.95 -9.54 18.14
C ASN A 202 2.73 -8.46 19.22
N PRO A 203 3.71 -7.57 19.48
CA PRO A 203 3.71 -6.66 20.64
C PRO A 203 2.56 -5.64 20.63
N ASP A 204 2.03 -5.32 19.45
CA ASP A 204 0.93 -4.37 19.25
C ASP A 204 -0.46 -5.02 19.20
N VAL A 205 -0.51 -6.37 19.13
CA VAL A 205 -1.76 -7.14 19.08
C VAL A 205 -2.14 -7.58 20.49
N ILE A 206 -1.29 -8.33 21.19
CA ILE A 206 -1.61 -8.83 22.55
C ILE A 206 -1.26 -7.75 23.58
N VAL A 207 -2.28 -7.03 24.05
CA VAL A 207 -2.09 -5.90 24.97
C VAL A 207 -2.11 -6.30 26.44
N ALA A 208 -2.82 -7.38 26.79
CA ALA A 208 -2.90 -7.89 28.15
C ALA A 208 -3.26 -9.37 28.17
N ILE A 209 -2.83 -10.06 29.23
CA ILE A 209 -3.26 -11.41 29.57
C ILE A 209 -3.77 -11.38 31.00
N SER A 210 -4.84 -12.11 31.28
CA SER A 210 -5.42 -12.17 32.61
C SER A 210 -5.72 -13.61 33.02
N GLY A 211 -5.60 -13.93 34.30
CA GLY A 211 -6.00 -15.24 34.82
C GLY A 211 -5.33 -15.65 36.13
N TRP A 212 -5.68 -16.79 36.71
CA TRP A 212 -6.81 -17.63 36.33
C TRP A 212 -8.16 -16.93 36.58
N GLY A 213 -9.12 -17.16 35.70
CA GLY A 213 -10.45 -16.55 35.72
C GLY A 213 -11.30 -16.98 36.91
N GLU A 214 -11.83 -15.98 37.63
CA GLU A 214 -12.76 -16.08 38.75
C GLU A 214 -12.40 -17.16 39.78
N VAL A 215 -11.15 -17.17 40.26
CA VAL A 215 -10.75 -18.14 41.28
C VAL A 215 -11.43 -17.82 42.60
N GLU A 216 -12.13 -18.81 43.13
CA GLU A 216 -12.76 -18.83 44.44
C GLU A 216 -12.97 -20.31 44.84
N LEU A 217 -13.46 -20.55 46.04
CA LEU A 217 -13.90 -21.86 46.51
C LEU A 217 -15.38 -22.11 46.15
N ASN A 218 -15.76 -23.38 46.19
CA ASN A 218 -17.02 -23.85 45.62
C ASN A 218 -18.26 -23.25 46.30
N PHE A 219 -18.96 -22.38 45.56
CA PHE A 219 -20.16 -21.68 46.03
C PHE A 219 -21.47 -22.40 45.66
N TYR A 220 -21.43 -23.53 44.94
CA TYR A 220 -22.64 -24.13 44.36
C TYR A 220 -23.66 -24.64 45.38
N ARG A 221 -23.30 -24.79 46.66
CA ARG A 221 -24.28 -25.15 47.69
C ARG A 221 -25.10 -23.98 48.22
N ILE A 222 -24.78 -22.73 47.90
CA ILE A 222 -25.56 -21.58 48.39
C ILE A 222 -27.03 -21.78 48.02
N ASN A 223 -27.88 -21.88 49.05
CA ASN A 223 -29.31 -21.86 48.92
C ASN A 223 -29.88 -20.85 49.92
N GLN A 224 -30.69 -19.92 49.43
CA GLN A 224 -31.29 -18.84 50.22
C GLN A 224 -32.21 -19.34 51.35
N ALA A 225 -32.65 -20.60 51.30
CA ALA A 225 -33.51 -21.22 52.30
C ALA A 225 -32.76 -21.94 53.44
N GLN A 226 -31.43 -21.97 53.40
CA GLN A 226 -30.58 -22.77 54.29
C GLN A 226 -29.50 -21.88 54.91
N SER A 227 -28.83 -22.38 55.95
CA SER A 227 -27.86 -21.58 56.73
C SER A 227 -26.54 -21.45 55.96
N ILE A 228 -25.88 -20.29 56.04
CA ILE A 228 -24.53 -20.11 55.48
C ILE A 228 -23.55 -21.14 56.08
N GLN A 229 -23.82 -21.59 57.31
CA GLN A 229 -23.12 -22.68 58.00
C GLN A 229 -22.96 -23.97 57.16
N ASP A 230 -23.85 -24.22 56.21
CA ASP A 230 -23.91 -25.51 55.51
C ASP A 230 -22.96 -25.58 54.29
N TYR A 231 -22.22 -24.50 53.98
CA TYR A 231 -21.63 -24.29 52.65
C TYR A 231 -20.13 -23.96 52.60
N PHE A 232 -19.38 -24.08 53.68
CA PHE A 232 -17.95 -23.73 53.63
C PHE A 232 -17.11 -24.87 53.10
N CYS A 233 -16.26 -24.57 52.13
CA CYS A 233 -15.16 -25.40 51.67
C CYS A 233 -13.88 -24.55 51.71
N ASP A 234 -12.66 -25.08 51.65
CA ASP A 234 -12.27 -26.47 51.41
C ASP A 234 -11.74 -27.16 52.69
N TYR A 235 -12.32 -28.30 53.05
CA TYR A 235 -11.93 -29.15 54.19
C TYR A 235 -11.31 -30.49 53.73
N SER A 236 -10.83 -30.56 52.49
CA SER A 236 -10.12 -31.73 51.99
C SER A 236 -8.89 -32.03 52.87
N PRO A 237 -8.47 -33.30 52.98
CA PRO A 237 -7.27 -33.65 53.75
C PRO A 237 -6.03 -32.84 53.33
N PHE A 238 -5.89 -32.52 52.04
CA PHE A 238 -4.81 -31.67 51.54
C PHE A 238 -4.89 -30.22 52.04
N ALA A 239 -6.07 -29.59 52.00
CA ALA A 239 -6.25 -28.24 52.54
C ALA A 239 -6.01 -28.17 54.07
N VAL A 240 -6.46 -29.18 54.80
CA VAL A 240 -6.26 -29.28 56.27
C VAL A 240 -4.78 -29.47 56.61
N LEU A 241 -4.08 -30.31 55.84
CA LEU A 241 -2.64 -30.49 55.96
C LEU A 241 -1.86 -29.22 55.66
N GLU A 242 -2.23 -28.54 54.58
CA GLU A 242 -1.61 -27.29 54.19
C GLU A 242 -1.78 -26.22 55.26
N PHE A 243 -2.96 -26.10 55.84
CA PHE A 243 -3.23 -25.17 56.94
C PHE A 243 -2.32 -25.42 58.14
N ARG A 244 -2.16 -26.68 58.53
CA ARG A 244 -1.25 -27.07 59.60
C ARG A 244 0.17 -26.62 59.30
N ASP A 245 0.68 -26.97 58.12
CA ASP A 245 2.06 -26.73 57.75
C ASP A 245 2.34 -25.24 57.49
N TRP A 246 1.34 -24.48 57.03
CA TRP A 246 1.36 -23.02 56.92
C TRP A 246 1.44 -22.34 58.28
N ILE A 247 0.74 -22.85 59.31
CA ILE A 247 0.87 -22.37 60.70
C ILE A 247 2.26 -22.71 61.26
N LEU A 248 2.75 -23.92 60.98
CA LEU A 248 3.97 -24.43 61.60
C LEU A 248 5.25 -23.98 60.90
N HIS A 249 5.17 -23.46 59.67
CA HIS A 249 6.30 -23.28 58.77
C HIS A 249 7.07 -24.60 58.63
N THR A 250 6.37 -25.63 58.19
CA THR A 250 6.90 -26.97 57.93
C THR A 250 6.43 -27.46 56.56
N GLY A 251 6.95 -28.61 56.12
CA GLY A 251 6.57 -29.19 54.83
C GLY A 251 6.90 -28.25 53.66
N LEU A 252 5.93 -27.96 52.81
CA LEU A 252 6.11 -27.04 51.67
C LEU A 252 6.36 -25.58 52.10
N TYR A 253 6.05 -25.22 53.35
CA TYR A 253 6.26 -23.90 53.95
C TYR A 253 7.43 -23.84 54.93
N ASP A 254 8.28 -24.89 54.97
CA ASP A 254 9.47 -24.89 55.81
C ASP A 254 10.41 -23.73 55.45
N ASP A 255 10.73 -22.87 56.41
CA ASP A 255 11.52 -21.64 56.17
C ASP A 255 12.94 -21.91 55.63
N ALA A 256 13.47 -23.13 55.79
CA ALA A 256 14.81 -23.49 55.35
C ALA A 256 14.82 -24.31 54.05
N THR A 257 13.80 -25.14 53.82
CA THR A 257 13.82 -26.18 52.78
C THR A 257 12.55 -26.28 51.95
N GLY A 258 11.47 -25.60 52.35
CA GLY A 258 10.18 -25.63 51.66
C GLY A 258 10.21 -24.87 50.32
N GLU A 259 9.46 -25.35 49.33
CA GLU A 259 9.30 -24.67 48.03
C GLU A 259 8.72 -23.24 48.20
N TYR A 260 7.90 -23.04 49.23
CA TYR A 260 7.21 -21.78 49.53
C TYR A 260 7.71 -21.16 50.85
N ALA A 261 9.00 -21.32 51.15
CA ALA A 261 9.64 -20.72 52.32
C ALA A 261 9.34 -19.21 52.43
N GLY A 262 8.94 -18.76 53.63
CA GLY A 262 8.56 -17.37 53.88
C GLY A 262 7.11 -17.00 53.56
N GLU A 263 6.31 -17.92 53.00
CA GLU A 263 4.86 -17.73 52.76
C GLU A 263 3.98 -18.30 53.88
N GLY A 264 4.59 -18.78 54.97
CA GLY A 264 3.90 -19.24 56.18
C GLY A 264 3.17 -18.11 56.92
N TRP A 265 2.24 -18.46 57.80
CA TRP A 265 1.50 -17.47 58.58
C TRP A 265 2.42 -16.68 59.50
N SER A 266 2.44 -15.36 59.38
CA SER A 266 3.32 -14.49 60.18
C SER A 266 3.16 -14.63 61.70
N GLY A 267 2.03 -15.13 62.20
CA GLY A 267 1.80 -15.43 63.62
C GLY A 267 2.26 -16.81 64.09
N GLY A 268 2.81 -17.62 63.19
CA GLY A 268 3.13 -19.04 63.35
C GLY A 268 4.62 -19.37 63.49
N GLY A 269 5.05 -20.39 62.76
CA GLY A 269 6.43 -20.88 62.70
C GLY A 269 6.90 -21.58 63.98
N VAL A 270 8.17 -21.36 64.33
CA VAL A 270 8.86 -21.95 65.50
C VAL A 270 8.05 -21.82 66.81
N LYS A 271 7.19 -20.81 66.93
CA LYS A 271 6.29 -20.62 68.07
C LYS A 271 5.40 -21.84 68.35
N TYR A 272 4.94 -22.54 67.32
CA TYR A 272 3.97 -23.65 67.45
C TYR A 272 4.56 -25.02 67.09
N GLN A 273 5.84 -25.10 66.73
CA GLN A 273 6.52 -26.35 66.43
C GLN A 273 6.75 -27.24 67.68
N GLY A 274 6.69 -28.55 67.47
CA GLY A 274 6.93 -29.55 68.51
C GLY A 274 5.86 -29.61 69.61
N ALA A 275 6.10 -30.44 70.63
CA ALA A 275 5.12 -30.70 71.69
C ALA A 275 4.81 -29.46 72.55
N SER A 276 5.82 -28.63 72.84
CA SER A 276 5.62 -27.36 73.55
C SER A 276 4.85 -26.34 72.73
N GLY A 277 5.08 -26.31 71.41
CA GLY A 277 4.36 -25.44 70.49
C GLY A 277 2.89 -25.85 70.32
N LEU A 278 2.60 -27.16 70.27
CA LEU A 278 1.22 -27.68 70.28
C LEU A 278 0.46 -27.24 71.54
N ALA A 279 1.07 -27.37 72.72
CA ALA A 279 0.47 -26.92 73.97
C ALA A 279 0.22 -25.40 73.97
N LYS A 280 1.13 -24.62 73.37
CA LYS A 280 0.97 -23.17 73.21
C LYS A 280 -0.16 -22.82 72.24
N PHE A 281 -0.29 -23.55 71.13
CA PHE A 281 -1.37 -23.37 70.17
C PHE A 281 -2.73 -23.62 70.84
N ASN A 282 -2.86 -24.74 71.55
CA ASN A 282 -4.06 -25.06 72.34
C ASN A 282 -4.43 -23.95 73.33
N GLN A 283 -3.44 -23.36 74.00
CA GLN A 283 -3.67 -22.22 74.88
C GLN A 283 -4.13 -20.97 74.14
N ASP A 284 -3.51 -20.64 73.00
CA ASP A 284 -3.76 -19.39 72.26
C ASP A 284 -5.11 -19.39 71.54
N PHE A 285 -5.55 -20.56 71.09
CA PHE A 285 -6.74 -20.76 70.27
C PHE A 285 -7.88 -21.51 70.97
N GLY A 286 -7.69 -21.94 72.23
CA GLY A 286 -8.72 -22.66 72.98
C GLY A 286 -9.00 -24.07 72.46
N THR A 287 -8.03 -24.70 71.79
CA THR A 287 -8.15 -26.07 71.25
C THR A 287 -7.60 -27.12 72.24
N SER A 288 -7.74 -28.40 71.91
CA SER A 288 -7.34 -29.52 72.78
C SER A 288 -6.65 -30.67 72.02
N PHE A 289 -5.88 -30.33 70.98
CA PHE A 289 -5.16 -31.29 70.17
C PHE A 289 -4.04 -31.98 70.96
N THR A 290 -3.84 -33.27 70.71
CA THR A 290 -2.82 -34.11 71.35
C THR A 290 -1.66 -34.45 70.41
N THR A 291 -1.86 -34.28 69.10
CA THR A 291 -0.83 -34.38 68.07
C THR A 291 -1.11 -33.37 66.95
N TRP A 292 -0.07 -33.05 66.17
CA TRP A 292 -0.18 -32.29 64.93
C TRP A 292 -0.58 -33.18 63.73
N ASP A 293 -0.59 -34.49 63.89
CA ASP A 293 -1.15 -35.40 62.87
C ASP A 293 -2.63 -35.07 62.64
N LEU A 294 -3.09 -35.19 61.40
CA LEU A 294 -4.45 -34.82 61.04
C LEU A 294 -5.44 -35.78 61.69
N LYS A 295 -6.58 -35.25 62.10
CA LYS A 295 -7.64 -36.05 62.72
C LYS A 295 -8.25 -37.07 61.76
N TYR A 296 -8.41 -36.69 60.49
CA TYR A 296 -9.01 -37.52 59.44
C TYR A 296 -8.04 -37.64 58.27
N TYR A 297 -7.85 -38.86 57.76
CA TYR A 297 -6.96 -39.18 56.63
C TYR A 297 -5.58 -38.52 56.76
N ASN A 298 -4.89 -38.81 57.87
CA ASN A 298 -3.55 -38.28 58.10
C ASN A 298 -2.60 -38.65 56.96
N TRP A 299 -1.89 -37.64 56.46
CA TRP A 299 -0.96 -37.76 55.35
C TRP A 299 0.21 -36.80 55.56
N SER A 300 1.37 -37.13 55.00
CA SER A 300 2.61 -36.37 55.09
C SER A 300 3.34 -36.33 53.75
N LEU A 301 4.26 -35.37 53.58
CA LEU A 301 5.07 -35.29 52.36
C LEU A 301 5.98 -36.52 52.13
N ASN A 302 6.18 -37.37 53.15
CA ASN A 302 6.92 -38.62 53.03
C ASN A 302 6.09 -39.74 52.40
N ASP A 303 4.77 -39.62 52.41
CA ASP A 303 3.89 -40.57 51.75
C ASP A 303 4.02 -40.41 50.24
N ASP A 304 3.89 -41.51 49.50
CA ASP A 304 3.93 -41.47 48.04
C ASP A 304 2.70 -40.69 47.54
N TYR A 305 2.88 -39.84 46.54
CA TYR A 305 1.80 -39.11 45.88
C TYR A 305 1.60 -39.55 44.42
N ASP A 306 2.35 -40.57 44.00
CA ASP A 306 2.48 -41.00 42.63
C ASP A 306 3.09 -39.90 41.72
N SER A 307 4.41 -39.98 41.54
CA SER A 307 5.16 -39.06 40.68
C SER A 307 5.24 -39.50 39.21
N ASP A 308 4.68 -40.66 38.83
CA ASP A 308 4.62 -41.08 37.42
C ASP A 308 3.29 -40.60 36.79
N PRO A 309 3.31 -39.55 35.97
CA PRO A 309 2.09 -39.03 35.38
C PRO A 309 1.59 -39.87 34.20
N THR A 310 2.25 -40.96 33.81
CA THR A 310 1.93 -41.70 32.57
C THR A 310 1.13 -42.97 32.80
N ASP A 311 1.10 -43.48 34.03
CA ASP A 311 0.34 -44.68 34.35
C ASP A 311 -1.06 -44.34 34.89
N TYR A 312 -1.90 -45.37 34.98
CA TYR A 312 -3.24 -45.28 35.56
C TYR A 312 -3.26 -45.82 37.01
N VAL A 313 -2.10 -45.80 37.68
CA VAL A 313 -1.87 -46.44 38.98
C VAL A 313 -1.45 -45.41 40.00
N ASN A 314 -2.39 -45.01 40.84
CA ASN A 314 -2.05 -44.18 41.99
C ASN A 314 -1.55 -45.06 43.16
N ASN A 315 -0.26 -44.94 43.48
CA ASN A 315 0.41 -45.70 44.56
C ASN A 315 0.30 -45.03 45.95
N ASP A 316 -0.35 -43.88 46.07
CA ASP A 316 -0.57 -43.24 47.36
C ASP A 316 -1.38 -44.19 48.28
N PRO A 317 -0.82 -44.60 49.44
CA PRO A 317 -1.44 -45.57 50.32
C PRO A 317 -2.74 -45.07 50.98
N HIS A 318 -2.99 -43.76 50.92
CA HIS A 318 -4.15 -43.09 51.48
C HIS A 318 -5.11 -42.55 50.41
N ARG A 319 -4.91 -42.91 49.13
CA ARG A 319 -5.83 -42.49 48.06
C ARG A 319 -7.26 -42.92 48.34
N ILE A 320 -8.21 -42.06 47.96
CA ILE A 320 -9.63 -42.36 48.09
C ILE A 320 -10.25 -42.33 46.68
N PRO A 321 -10.35 -43.47 45.98
CA PRO A 321 -11.00 -43.54 44.69
C PRO A 321 -12.46 -43.07 44.78
N TRP A 322 -13.00 -42.50 43.70
CA TRP A 322 -14.41 -42.11 43.65
C TRP A 322 -15.38 -43.25 43.99
N ALA A 323 -15.04 -44.49 43.65
CA ALA A 323 -15.83 -45.67 43.98
C ALA A 323 -15.96 -45.93 45.49
N ASP A 324 -15.04 -45.41 46.29
CA ASP A 324 -15.00 -45.56 47.75
C ASP A 324 -15.60 -44.33 48.47
N TYR A 325 -16.13 -43.36 47.72
CA TYR A 325 -16.81 -42.20 48.30
C TYR A 325 -18.15 -42.57 48.95
N ASP A 326 -18.22 -42.51 50.28
CA ASP A 326 -19.42 -42.86 51.06
C ASP A 326 -20.36 -41.65 51.28
N HIS A 327 -20.62 -40.86 50.23
CA HIS A 327 -21.66 -39.81 50.18
C HIS A 327 -21.78 -38.89 51.42
N GLY A 328 -20.64 -38.48 52.00
CA GLY A 328 -20.60 -37.61 53.18
C GLY A 328 -20.29 -38.29 54.50
N ASN A 329 -20.22 -39.62 54.55
CA ASN A 329 -19.77 -40.37 55.74
C ASN A 329 -18.24 -40.46 55.82
N MET A 330 -17.53 -39.48 55.27
CA MET A 330 -16.08 -39.46 55.17
C MET A 330 -15.39 -39.03 56.49
N MET A 331 -16.09 -38.95 57.63
CA MET A 331 -15.46 -38.73 58.93
C MET A 331 -15.43 -40.01 59.75
N PRO A 332 -14.35 -40.80 59.65
CA PRO A 332 -14.22 -42.01 60.47
C PRO A 332 -14.17 -41.65 61.96
N THR A 333 -14.72 -42.53 62.79
CA THR A 333 -14.67 -42.41 64.27
C THR A 333 -13.72 -43.42 64.90
N SER A 334 -13.10 -44.29 64.09
CA SER A 334 -12.10 -45.30 64.45
C SER A 334 -11.38 -45.78 63.18
N GLY A 335 -10.30 -46.55 63.32
CA GLY A 335 -9.52 -47.09 62.19
C GLY A 335 -8.23 -46.32 61.93
N SER A 336 -7.53 -46.68 60.85
CA SER A 336 -6.25 -46.05 60.44
C SER A 336 -6.42 -44.60 60.00
N ASP A 337 -7.58 -44.24 59.46
CA ASP A 337 -7.86 -42.90 58.94
C ASP A 337 -8.42 -41.95 60.01
N TYR A 338 -8.43 -42.35 61.29
CA TYR A 338 -8.91 -41.55 62.41
C TYR A 338 -7.90 -41.50 63.56
N ILE A 339 -7.48 -40.30 63.94
CA ILE A 339 -6.60 -40.05 65.08
C ILE A 339 -7.37 -39.28 66.16
N PRO A 340 -7.75 -39.92 67.29
CA PRO A 340 -8.39 -39.22 68.40
C PRO A 340 -7.51 -38.07 68.90
N GLY A 341 -8.05 -36.85 68.88
CA GLY A 341 -7.30 -35.65 69.29
C GLY A 341 -6.26 -35.16 68.28
N GLY A 342 -6.30 -35.62 67.02
CA GLY A 342 -5.52 -35.03 65.92
C GLY A 342 -6.04 -33.66 65.49
N PHE A 343 -5.24 -32.97 64.68
CA PHE A 343 -5.49 -31.61 64.17
C PHE A 343 -6.62 -31.61 63.12
N ASP A 344 -7.57 -30.68 63.26
CA ASP A 344 -8.68 -30.44 62.32
C ASP A 344 -9.10 -28.96 62.47
N PRO A 345 -9.36 -28.22 61.37
CA PRO A 345 -9.89 -26.87 61.47
C PRO A 345 -11.30 -26.84 62.10
N PRO A 346 -11.74 -25.68 62.60
CA PRO A 346 -13.11 -25.52 63.10
C PRO A 346 -14.11 -25.66 61.95
N ARG A 347 -15.10 -26.54 62.10
CA ARG A 347 -16.13 -26.82 61.08
C ARG A 347 -17.43 -26.04 61.29
N VAL A 348 -17.54 -25.34 62.42
CA VAL A 348 -18.64 -24.44 62.76
C VAL A 348 -18.17 -23.01 62.57
N MET A 349 -18.87 -22.25 61.75
CA MET A 349 -18.62 -20.84 61.52
C MET A 349 -18.92 -20.04 62.77
N GLN A 350 -17.89 -19.32 63.24
CA GLN A 350 -17.98 -18.50 64.44
C GLN A 350 -17.11 -17.24 64.28
N PRO A 351 -17.53 -16.24 63.49
CA PRO A 351 -16.76 -15.02 63.28
C PRO A 351 -16.42 -14.35 64.62
N GLY A 352 -15.15 -13.99 64.80
CA GLY A 352 -14.60 -13.47 66.05
C GLY A 352 -14.04 -14.53 67.00
N ASP A 353 -14.23 -15.83 66.72
CA ASP A 353 -13.41 -16.88 67.32
C ASP A 353 -12.05 -16.94 66.64
N LYS A 354 -10.98 -16.95 67.44
CA LYS A 354 -9.61 -16.85 66.92
C LYS A 354 -9.22 -18.00 66.00
N PHE A 355 -9.70 -19.21 66.27
CA PHE A 355 -9.33 -20.38 65.47
C PHE A 355 -10.14 -20.41 64.17
N TRP A 356 -11.42 -20.04 64.25
CA TRP A 356 -12.26 -19.85 63.07
C TRP A 356 -11.71 -18.76 62.15
N ASP A 357 -11.39 -17.60 62.71
CA ASP A 357 -10.86 -16.46 61.93
C ASP A 357 -9.53 -16.83 61.28
N LEU A 358 -8.66 -17.60 61.96
CA LEU A 358 -7.41 -18.09 61.38
C LEU A 358 -7.65 -19.09 60.23
N TRP A 359 -8.63 -19.99 60.38
CA TRP A 359 -9.01 -20.91 59.32
C TRP A 359 -9.62 -20.18 58.12
N ASN A 360 -10.49 -19.20 58.35
CA ASN A 360 -11.05 -18.37 57.30
C ASN A 360 -9.95 -17.61 56.54
N LEU A 361 -9.00 -17.00 57.27
CA LEU A 361 -7.83 -16.35 56.68
C LEU A 361 -7.01 -17.33 55.83
N PHE A 362 -6.80 -18.56 56.29
CA PHE A 362 -6.10 -19.57 55.50
C PHE A 362 -6.85 -19.94 54.22
N ARG A 363 -8.18 -20.10 54.27
CA ARG A 363 -8.98 -20.38 53.06
C ARG A 363 -8.83 -19.28 52.02
N GLU A 364 -8.87 -18.01 52.45
CA GLU A 364 -8.61 -16.86 51.59
C GLU A 364 -7.17 -16.84 51.07
N THR A 365 -6.21 -17.17 51.93
CA THR A 365 -4.78 -17.30 51.59
C THR A 365 -4.54 -18.39 50.56
N MET A 366 -5.27 -19.51 50.63
CA MET A 366 -5.17 -20.59 49.65
C MET A 366 -5.68 -20.16 48.27
N VAL A 367 -6.78 -19.38 48.21
CA VAL A 367 -7.25 -18.75 46.97
C VAL A 367 -6.18 -17.79 46.43
N HIS A 368 -5.63 -16.94 47.30
CA HIS A 368 -4.58 -16.00 46.92
C HIS A 368 -3.30 -16.69 46.43
N HIS A 369 -2.78 -17.70 47.14
CA HIS A 369 -1.61 -18.49 46.73
C HIS A 369 -1.80 -19.13 45.37
N TYR A 370 -3.02 -19.60 45.06
CA TYR A 370 -3.32 -20.20 43.77
C TYR A 370 -3.15 -19.22 42.60
N VAL A 371 -3.60 -17.97 42.75
CA VAL A 371 -3.43 -16.93 41.72
C VAL A 371 -2.03 -16.32 41.73
N LEU A 372 -1.39 -16.21 42.90
CA LEU A 372 -0.02 -15.73 43.06
C LEU A 372 0.98 -16.68 42.40
N ASP A 373 0.81 -18.00 42.54
CA ASP A 373 1.65 -19.00 41.88
C ASP A 373 1.64 -18.82 40.36
N MET A 374 0.46 -18.53 39.80
CA MET A 374 0.32 -18.28 38.36
C MET A 374 1.05 -17.01 37.94
N ALA A 375 0.94 -15.93 38.73
CA ALA A 375 1.64 -14.67 38.47
C ALA A 375 3.16 -14.87 38.52
N LYS A 376 3.68 -15.64 39.49
CA LYS A 376 5.10 -16.01 39.56
C LYS A 376 5.54 -16.80 38.34
N TRP A 377 4.74 -17.77 37.88
CA TRP A 377 5.06 -18.51 36.65
C TRP A 377 4.99 -17.62 35.40
N ALA A 378 4.12 -16.61 35.38
CA ALA A 378 4.05 -15.63 34.30
C ALA A 378 5.31 -14.74 34.27
N GLU A 379 5.77 -14.27 35.43
CA GLU A 379 7.05 -13.56 35.57
C GLU A 379 8.23 -14.45 35.14
N GLU A 380 8.28 -15.71 35.59
CA GLU A 380 9.30 -16.69 35.18
C GLU A 380 9.33 -16.89 33.66
N ALA A 381 8.17 -16.86 33.00
CA ALA A 381 8.06 -16.92 31.55
C ALA A 381 8.47 -15.60 30.86
N GLY A 382 8.58 -14.50 31.62
CA GLY A 382 8.97 -13.17 31.14
C GLY A 382 7.82 -12.26 30.77
N ILE A 383 6.56 -12.60 31.10
CA ILE A 383 5.41 -11.73 30.84
C ILE A 383 5.52 -10.48 31.73
N PRO A 384 5.42 -9.26 31.19
CA PRO A 384 5.51 -8.04 31.99
C PRO A 384 4.38 -7.95 33.02
N ALA A 385 4.72 -7.64 34.28
CA ALA A 385 3.78 -7.57 35.39
C ALA A 385 2.66 -6.54 35.16
N GLU A 386 2.95 -5.46 34.43
CA GLU A 386 1.96 -4.45 34.06
C GLU A 386 0.95 -4.92 33.00
N ARG A 387 1.24 -6.04 32.31
CA ARG A 387 0.38 -6.66 31.28
C ARG A 387 -0.24 -8.00 31.72
N TRP A 388 0.05 -8.46 32.93
CA TRP A 388 -0.57 -9.64 33.55
C TRP A 388 -1.53 -9.20 34.65
N TYR A 389 -2.82 -9.46 34.50
CA TYR A 389 -3.83 -9.12 35.52
C TYR A 389 -4.43 -10.36 36.19
N THR A 390 -4.74 -10.28 37.48
CA THR A 390 -5.65 -11.28 38.06
C THR A 390 -7.04 -11.15 37.46
N HIS A 391 -7.83 -12.21 37.59
CA HIS A 391 -9.26 -12.16 37.34
C HIS A 391 -9.98 -12.72 38.56
N GLN A 392 -10.22 -11.87 39.56
CA GLN A 392 -10.86 -12.26 40.82
C GLN A 392 -12.29 -11.74 40.94
N ILE A 393 -13.14 -12.56 41.55
CA ILE A 393 -14.48 -12.13 41.96
C ILE A 393 -14.46 -11.77 43.44
N ALA A 394 -14.58 -10.48 43.75
CA ALA A 394 -14.48 -9.97 45.11
C ALA A 394 -15.77 -10.22 45.90
N GLY A 395 -15.86 -11.37 46.56
CA GLY A 395 -17.06 -11.81 47.28
C GLY A 395 -17.51 -10.86 48.39
N ASP A 396 -16.56 -10.16 49.02
CA ASP A 396 -16.74 -9.16 50.09
C ASP A 396 -17.26 -7.79 49.59
N TYR A 397 -17.26 -7.56 48.27
CA TYR A 397 -17.82 -6.37 47.62
C TYR A 397 -19.03 -6.68 46.73
N LEU A 398 -19.32 -7.97 46.52
CA LEU A 398 -20.32 -8.42 45.56
C LEU A 398 -21.71 -7.88 45.92
N PHE A 399 -22.38 -7.26 44.94
CA PHE A 399 -23.78 -6.83 45.02
C PHE A 399 -24.09 -5.83 46.13
N GLY A 400 -23.21 -4.85 46.35
CA GLY A 400 -23.43 -3.72 47.27
C GLY A 400 -22.94 -3.97 48.69
N THR A 401 -22.16 -5.03 48.89
CA THR A 401 -21.50 -5.30 50.17
C THR A 401 -20.15 -4.58 50.27
N ASN A 402 -19.62 -4.41 51.48
CA ASN A 402 -18.24 -3.99 51.70
C ASN A 402 -17.73 -4.60 53.03
N PRO A 403 -16.40 -4.74 53.21
CA PRO A 403 -15.82 -5.43 54.37
C PRO A 403 -16.16 -4.85 55.75
N SER A 404 -16.70 -3.62 55.83
CA SER A 404 -17.13 -3.03 57.11
C SER A 404 -18.55 -3.43 57.53
N MET A 405 -19.32 -4.07 56.63
CA MET A 405 -20.69 -4.49 56.90
C MET A 405 -20.73 -5.75 57.78
N THR A 406 -21.73 -5.83 58.66
CA THR A 406 -21.95 -6.99 59.54
C THR A 406 -22.30 -8.27 58.78
N TYR A 407 -22.96 -8.15 57.62
CA TYR A 407 -23.36 -9.27 56.78
C TYR A 407 -22.86 -9.03 55.37
N LEU A 408 -21.98 -9.91 54.91
CA LEU A 408 -21.47 -9.92 53.54
C LEU A 408 -22.31 -10.84 52.66
N ASN A 409 -22.04 -10.83 51.36
CA ASN A 409 -22.68 -11.72 50.41
C ASN A 409 -22.41 -13.19 50.83
N PRO A 410 -23.40 -14.10 50.86
CA PRO A 410 -23.16 -15.51 51.20
C PRO A 410 -22.02 -16.16 50.40
N ARG A 411 -21.79 -15.70 49.16
CA ARG A 411 -20.69 -16.14 48.30
C ARG A 411 -19.31 -15.83 48.88
N TYR A 412 -19.14 -14.75 49.63
CA TYR A 412 -17.88 -14.44 50.32
C TYR A 412 -17.45 -15.59 51.24
N TYR A 413 -18.34 -16.02 52.12
CA TYR A 413 -17.97 -16.95 53.18
C TYR A 413 -17.63 -18.36 52.65
N THR A 414 -18.33 -18.80 51.61
CA THR A 414 -18.05 -20.08 50.94
C THR A 414 -16.89 -19.97 49.97
N GLY A 415 -16.87 -18.95 49.11
CA GLY A 415 -15.88 -18.78 48.06
C GLY A 415 -14.52 -18.27 48.54
N ALA A 416 -14.44 -17.70 49.74
CA ALA A 416 -13.19 -17.23 50.34
C ALA A 416 -12.32 -16.39 49.38
N SER A 417 -12.95 -15.57 48.54
CA SER A 417 -12.31 -14.73 47.54
C SER A 417 -12.61 -13.24 47.82
N PRO A 418 -12.13 -12.68 48.94
CA PRO A 418 -12.18 -11.24 49.14
C PRO A 418 -11.28 -10.50 48.16
N LEU A 419 -11.53 -9.20 47.96
CA LEU A 419 -10.79 -8.41 46.97
C LEU A 419 -9.26 -8.48 47.12
N TRP A 420 -8.75 -8.63 48.36
CA TRP A 420 -7.30 -8.69 48.60
C TRP A 420 -6.63 -9.89 47.92
N THR A 421 -7.34 -10.97 47.61
CA THR A 421 -6.76 -12.12 46.90
C THR A 421 -6.32 -11.79 45.47
N ALA A 422 -6.81 -10.67 44.92
CA ALA A 422 -6.42 -10.13 43.62
C ALA A 422 -5.04 -9.45 43.63
N ASP A 423 -4.48 -9.15 44.79
CA ASP A 423 -3.20 -8.45 44.91
C ASP A 423 -2.00 -9.40 44.74
N ILE A 424 -1.50 -9.51 43.51
CA ILE A 424 -0.36 -10.38 43.11
C ILE A 424 0.94 -9.62 42.87
N GLN A 425 1.07 -8.41 43.41
CA GLN A 425 2.28 -7.61 43.23
C GLN A 425 3.53 -8.27 43.85
N PRO A 426 4.75 -8.02 43.33
CA PRO A 426 5.06 -7.23 42.13
C PRO A 426 4.95 -8.04 40.81
N TYR A 427 4.52 -9.30 40.87
CA TYR A 427 4.53 -10.24 39.74
C TYR A 427 3.45 -9.95 38.69
N GLY A 428 2.45 -9.16 39.05
CA GLY A 428 1.36 -8.77 38.18
C GLY A 428 0.56 -7.60 38.73
N SER A 429 -0.58 -7.34 38.09
CA SER A 429 -1.47 -6.22 38.36
C SER A 429 -2.84 -6.71 38.82
N VAL A 430 -3.52 -5.88 39.61
CA VAL A 430 -4.81 -6.25 40.20
C VAL A 430 -5.90 -6.20 39.15
N GLY A 431 -6.66 -7.28 39.01
CA GLY A 431 -7.84 -7.32 38.16
C GLY A 431 -9.00 -8.08 38.78
N SER A 432 -10.22 -7.56 38.58
CA SER A 432 -11.42 -8.10 39.21
C SER A 432 -12.68 -7.96 38.37
N THR A 433 -13.62 -8.89 38.55
CA THR A 433 -15.00 -8.85 38.06
C THR A 433 -15.78 -7.77 38.81
N GLN A 434 -16.32 -6.78 38.10
CA GLN A 434 -17.02 -5.63 38.68
C GLN A 434 -18.22 -5.26 37.81
N TYR A 435 -19.39 -5.79 38.11
CA TYR A 435 -20.62 -5.48 37.41
C TYR A 435 -21.77 -5.18 38.38
N ASP A 436 -22.75 -4.46 37.87
CA ASP A 436 -23.96 -4.10 38.61
C ASP A 436 -25.16 -4.85 38.03
N ILE A 437 -25.97 -5.46 38.90
CA ILE A 437 -27.21 -6.13 38.48
C ILE A 437 -28.38 -5.18 38.65
N LYS A 438 -29.16 -4.97 37.58
CA LYS A 438 -30.39 -4.21 37.58
C LYS A 438 -31.61 -5.13 37.65
N PHE A 439 -32.55 -4.82 38.53
CA PHE A 439 -33.80 -5.52 38.74
C PHE A 439 -35.00 -4.61 38.43
N PRO A 440 -36.19 -5.17 38.15
CA PRO A 440 -37.42 -4.38 38.16
C PRO A 440 -37.64 -3.75 39.55
N PRO A 441 -38.14 -2.51 39.64
CA PRO A 441 -38.37 -1.83 40.92
C PRO A 441 -39.36 -2.57 41.83
N GLU A 442 -40.23 -3.42 41.26
CA GLU A 442 -41.14 -4.29 42.01
C GLU A 442 -40.43 -5.46 42.70
N VAL A 443 -39.29 -5.89 42.18
CA VAL A 443 -38.47 -6.99 42.73
C VAL A 443 -37.44 -6.44 43.71
N TYR A 444 -36.80 -5.32 43.37
CA TYR A 444 -35.79 -4.67 44.18
C TYR A 444 -36.01 -3.15 44.15
N PRO A 445 -36.58 -2.53 45.21
CA PRO A 445 -36.96 -1.11 45.20
C PRO A 445 -35.83 -0.11 44.90
N GLY A 446 -34.56 -0.50 45.12
CA GLY A 446 -33.39 0.31 44.77
C GLY A 446 -32.89 0.11 43.33
N GLU A 447 -33.57 -0.74 42.55
CA GLU A 447 -33.27 -1.21 41.18
C GLU A 447 -31.89 -1.87 40.98
N PHE A 448 -30.86 -1.53 41.76
CA PHE A 448 -29.50 -1.99 41.51
C PHE A 448 -28.86 -2.67 42.72
N ALA A 449 -28.23 -3.82 42.46
CA ALA A 449 -27.25 -4.42 43.36
C ALA A 449 -25.85 -4.15 42.81
N ARG A 450 -25.12 -3.23 43.43
CA ARG A 450 -23.92 -2.61 42.85
C ARG A 450 -22.61 -3.12 43.44
N THR A 451 -21.89 -3.94 42.69
CA THR A 451 -20.52 -4.30 43.07
C THR A 451 -19.59 -3.09 42.91
N THR A 452 -19.84 -2.26 41.88
CA THR A 452 -19.01 -1.10 41.55
C THR A 452 -19.13 0.07 42.54
N GLU A 453 -20.10 0.05 43.45
CA GLU A 453 -20.29 1.12 44.45
C GLU A 453 -19.08 1.19 45.38
N TYR A 454 -18.66 0.04 45.92
CA TYR A 454 -17.57 -0.08 46.88
C TYR A 454 -16.32 -0.76 46.30
N GLY A 455 -16.49 -1.67 45.33
CA GLY A 455 -15.38 -2.45 44.75
C GLY A 455 -14.41 -1.61 43.91
N VAL A 456 -14.93 -0.69 43.09
CA VAL A 456 -14.09 0.18 42.23
C VAL A 456 -13.18 1.11 43.05
N PRO A 457 -13.67 1.86 44.05
CA PRO A 457 -12.80 2.65 44.91
C PRO A 457 -11.74 1.81 45.65
N ALA A 458 -12.10 0.60 46.08
CA ALA A 458 -11.19 -0.30 46.78
C ALA A 458 -10.08 -0.83 45.85
N LEU A 459 -10.42 -1.21 44.62
CA LEU A 459 -9.45 -1.60 43.58
C LEU A 459 -8.47 -0.49 43.26
N ALA A 460 -8.99 0.72 43.01
CA ALA A 460 -8.17 1.88 42.67
C ALA A 460 -7.22 2.30 43.81
N ALA A 461 -7.55 1.96 45.06
CA ALA A 461 -6.70 2.22 46.21
C ALA A 461 -5.54 1.22 46.35
N MET A 462 -5.57 0.09 45.65
CA MET A 462 -4.52 -0.93 45.71
C MET A 462 -3.30 -0.56 44.85
N THR A 463 -3.53 -0.02 43.65
CA THR A 463 -2.46 0.27 42.69
C THR A 463 -2.94 1.22 41.59
N ASP A 464 -2.00 1.96 40.99
CA ASP A 464 -2.26 2.81 39.82
C ASP A 464 -2.46 2.00 38.51
N ASN A 465 -2.06 0.73 38.52
CA ASN A 465 -2.24 -0.20 37.40
C ASN A 465 -3.19 -1.34 37.77
N TRP A 466 -4.46 -1.20 37.40
CA TRP A 466 -5.49 -2.19 37.69
C TRP A 466 -6.49 -2.29 36.55
N ALA A 467 -7.27 -3.37 36.54
CA ALA A 467 -8.22 -3.65 35.48
C ALA A 467 -9.54 -4.22 35.97
N ILE A 468 -10.59 -4.05 35.16
CA ILE A 468 -11.87 -4.73 35.35
C ILE A 468 -12.03 -5.79 34.27
N MET A 469 -12.16 -7.04 34.70
CA MET A 469 -12.24 -8.21 33.83
C MET A 469 -13.64 -8.46 33.29
N GLU A 470 -14.66 -8.05 34.04
CA GLU A 470 -16.03 -8.09 33.59
C GLU A 470 -16.75 -6.84 34.08
N TYR A 471 -17.06 -5.94 33.15
CA TYR A 471 -17.77 -4.70 33.42
C TYR A 471 -19.08 -4.62 32.65
N ASP A 472 -20.16 -4.36 33.37
CA ASP A 472 -21.42 -3.88 32.82
C ASP A 472 -22.07 -2.97 33.88
N ALA A 473 -22.55 -1.80 33.45
CA ALA A 473 -23.22 -0.84 34.32
C ALA A 473 -24.66 -1.27 34.68
N GLU A 474 -25.24 -2.20 33.92
CA GLU A 474 -26.57 -2.74 34.16
C GLU A 474 -26.80 -4.12 33.49
N THR A 475 -26.26 -5.17 34.10
CA THR A 475 -26.61 -6.56 33.74
C THR A 475 -28.02 -6.90 34.22
N TYR A 476 -28.74 -7.75 33.48
CA TYR A 476 -30.12 -8.12 33.78
C TYR A 476 -30.24 -9.59 34.21
N PRO A 477 -30.99 -9.89 35.27
CA PRO A 477 -31.39 -11.26 35.56
C PRO A 477 -32.29 -11.80 34.42
N PRO A 478 -31.97 -12.96 33.84
CA PRO A 478 -32.76 -13.53 32.75
C PRO A 478 -34.24 -13.69 33.11
N GLY A 479 -35.13 -13.26 32.21
CA GLY A 479 -36.57 -13.49 32.34
C GLY A 479 -37.34 -12.56 33.28
N LEU A 480 -36.68 -11.52 33.84
CA LEU A 480 -37.36 -10.52 34.69
C LEU A 480 -37.89 -9.29 33.95
N GLY A 481 -37.67 -9.17 32.64
CA GLY A 481 -38.23 -8.07 31.84
C GLY A 481 -37.77 -6.67 32.28
N VAL A 482 -36.47 -6.53 32.56
CA VAL A 482 -35.88 -5.29 33.09
C VAL A 482 -35.81 -4.21 32.00
N SER A 483 -36.21 -2.98 32.34
CA SER A 483 -36.09 -1.83 31.44
C SER A 483 -34.67 -1.27 31.42
N GLN A 484 -34.18 -0.90 30.23
CA GLN A 484 -32.86 -0.26 30.09
C GLN A 484 -32.82 1.09 30.79
N SER A 485 -31.68 1.43 31.40
CA SER A 485 -31.45 2.78 31.90
C SER A 485 -31.26 3.77 30.74
N THR A 486 -31.35 5.07 31.03
CA THR A 486 -31.08 6.10 30.03
C THR A 486 -29.62 6.10 29.60
N VAL A 487 -29.35 6.54 28.38
CA VAL A 487 -27.98 6.72 27.86
C VAL A 487 -27.13 7.55 28.82
N SER A 488 -27.68 8.66 29.36
CA SER A 488 -26.97 9.54 30.29
C SER A 488 -26.56 8.84 31.57
N PHE A 489 -27.42 8.00 32.13
CA PHE A 489 -27.14 7.27 33.36
C PHE A 489 -25.98 6.29 33.17
N ILE A 490 -25.99 5.53 32.07
CA ILE A 490 -24.95 4.55 31.74
C ILE A 490 -23.61 5.27 31.50
N LEU A 491 -23.64 6.37 30.75
CA LEU A 491 -22.47 7.22 30.50
C LEU A 491 -21.85 7.75 31.81
N ASP A 492 -22.68 8.17 32.76
CA ASP A 492 -22.20 8.61 34.08
C ASP A 492 -21.49 7.48 34.84
N GLN A 493 -21.94 6.23 34.70
CA GLN A 493 -21.24 5.08 35.30
C GLN A 493 -19.90 4.80 34.62
N TYR A 494 -19.84 4.88 33.29
CA TYR A 494 -18.59 4.68 32.54
C TYR A 494 -17.54 5.75 32.89
N LEU A 495 -17.97 7.02 32.97
CA LEU A 495 -17.11 8.13 33.38
C LEU A 495 -16.70 8.05 34.86
N ARG A 496 -17.61 7.64 35.75
CA ARG A 496 -17.28 7.38 37.16
C ARG A 496 -16.16 6.35 37.26
N LEU A 497 -16.27 5.24 36.52
CA LEU A 497 -15.24 4.20 36.48
C LEU A 497 -13.91 4.75 35.94
N TYR A 498 -13.93 5.43 34.79
CA TYR A 498 -12.72 6.02 34.20
C TYR A 498 -12.00 6.98 35.16
N ASN A 499 -12.74 7.75 35.96
CA ASN A 499 -12.17 8.68 36.92
C ASN A 499 -11.41 8.00 38.08
N TYR A 500 -11.58 6.70 38.28
CA TYR A 500 -10.76 5.91 39.21
C TYR A 500 -9.47 5.36 38.56
N GLY A 501 -9.23 5.66 37.28
CA GLY A 501 -7.98 5.37 36.58
C GLY A 501 -7.70 3.92 36.19
N PRO A 502 -8.68 3.05 35.88
CA PRO A 502 -8.38 1.70 35.40
C PRO A 502 -7.54 1.76 34.12
N HIS A 503 -6.66 0.79 33.96
CA HIS A 503 -5.87 0.65 32.74
C HIS A 503 -6.64 -0.12 31.67
N LEU A 504 -7.33 -1.18 32.06
CA LEU A 504 -8.15 -2.00 31.17
C LEU A 504 -9.58 -2.12 31.71
N ILE A 505 -10.55 -1.88 30.85
CA ILE A 505 -11.98 -2.10 31.10
C ILE A 505 -12.47 -3.11 30.08
N ASN A 506 -12.83 -4.31 30.52
CA ASN A 506 -13.46 -5.30 29.66
C ASN A 506 -14.99 -5.18 29.75
N PHE A 507 -15.62 -4.61 28.74
CA PHE A 507 -17.08 -4.54 28.62
C PHE A 507 -17.62 -5.93 28.33
N PHE A 508 -18.16 -6.56 29.36
CA PHE A 508 -18.55 -7.95 29.34
C PHE A 508 -19.99 -8.11 28.89
N ARG A 509 -20.24 -9.18 28.13
CA ARG A 509 -21.57 -9.56 27.66
C ARG A 509 -21.93 -10.92 28.21
N TRP A 510 -22.98 -10.97 29.02
CA TRP A 510 -23.56 -12.25 29.43
C TRP A 510 -24.11 -12.97 28.21
N TRP A 511 -23.77 -14.24 28.07
CA TRP A 511 -24.30 -15.07 26.99
C TRP A 511 -25.74 -15.46 27.32
N ASP A 512 -26.69 -14.79 26.69
CA ASP A 512 -28.10 -15.16 26.71
C ASP A 512 -28.62 -15.47 25.30
N SER A 513 -29.65 -16.31 25.23
CA SER A 513 -30.38 -16.55 23.99
C SER A 513 -31.40 -15.44 23.68
N THR A 514 -31.62 -14.51 24.62
CA THR A 514 -32.63 -13.45 24.57
C THR A 514 -32.10 -12.14 23.98
N ALA A 515 -30.78 -12.03 23.79
CA ALA A 515 -30.07 -10.84 23.33
C ALA A 515 -30.24 -9.62 24.25
N GLU A 516 -30.60 -9.81 25.53
CA GLU A 516 -30.85 -8.73 26.50
C GLU A 516 -29.54 -8.08 26.96
N HIS A 517 -28.40 -8.75 26.80
CA HIS A 517 -27.09 -8.25 27.22
C HIS A 517 -26.21 -7.70 26.09
N ARG A 518 -26.69 -7.65 24.84
CA ARG A 518 -25.90 -7.13 23.70
C ARG A 518 -25.55 -5.65 23.88
N ILE A 519 -24.45 -5.20 23.27
CA ILE A 519 -24.14 -3.77 23.19
C ILE A 519 -24.96 -3.14 22.06
N LYS A 520 -24.86 -3.74 20.87
CA LYS A 520 -25.48 -3.27 19.63
C LYS A 520 -27.00 -3.09 19.73
N GLY A 521 -27.48 -1.90 19.37
CA GLY A 521 -28.88 -1.50 19.36
C GLY A 521 -29.47 -1.19 20.75
N MET A 522 -28.64 -1.08 21.79
CA MET A 522 -29.08 -0.77 23.16
C MET A 522 -28.58 0.62 23.60
N ASN A 523 -29.17 1.19 24.65
CA ASN A 523 -28.74 2.48 25.20
C ASN A 523 -27.25 2.46 25.64
N LYS A 524 -26.74 1.29 26.01
CA LYS A 524 -25.33 1.08 26.38
C LYS A 524 -24.36 1.28 25.21
N GLU A 525 -24.78 1.05 23.97
CA GLU A 525 -23.96 1.34 22.78
C GLU A 525 -23.78 2.83 22.57
N GLU A 526 -24.87 3.59 22.63
CA GLU A 526 -24.82 5.05 22.49
C GLU A 526 -24.00 5.67 23.64
N ALA A 527 -24.18 5.19 24.87
CA ALA A 527 -23.38 5.60 26.02
C ALA A 527 -21.89 5.28 25.83
N LEU A 528 -21.56 4.12 25.27
CA LEU A 528 -20.18 3.73 24.98
C LEU A 528 -19.53 4.62 23.90
N ARG A 529 -20.26 4.99 22.83
CA ARG A 529 -19.76 5.97 21.84
C ARG A 529 -19.45 7.32 22.47
N GLN A 530 -20.37 7.83 23.29
CA GLN A 530 -20.18 9.11 23.99
C GLN A 530 -19.04 9.05 25.01
N PHE A 531 -18.87 7.90 25.68
CA PHE A 531 -17.78 7.67 26.62
C PHE A 531 -16.42 7.71 25.92
N ILE A 532 -16.25 6.94 24.84
CA ILE A 532 -15.00 6.92 24.06
C ILE A 532 -14.65 8.31 23.55
N SER A 533 -15.63 9.04 22.99
CA SER A 533 -15.43 10.42 22.50
C SER A 533 -14.92 11.38 23.57
N ARG A 534 -15.23 11.15 24.86
CA ARG A 534 -14.80 12.02 25.96
C ARG A 534 -13.42 11.69 26.50
N ILE A 535 -12.88 10.50 26.22
CA ILE A 535 -11.63 10.03 26.83
C ILE A 535 -10.51 9.74 25.82
N ARG A 536 -10.86 9.59 24.53
CA ARG A 536 -9.96 9.13 23.46
C ARG A 536 -8.67 9.94 23.32
N ASP A 537 -8.67 11.21 23.74
CA ASP A 537 -7.55 12.14 23.55
C ASP A 537 -6.91 12.60 24.88
N LYS A 538 -7.23 11.95 26.01
CA LYS A 538 -6.83 12.41 27.35
C LYS A 538 -5.56 11.79 27.96
N ALA A 539 -4.90 10.86 27.28
CA ALA A 539 -3.70 10.18 27.79
C ALA A 539 -3.86 9.59 29.22
N ARG A 540 -4.98 8.91 29.49
CA ARG A 540 -5.40 8.39 30.82
C ARG A 540 -5.49 9.46 31.93
N ARG A 541 -5.62 10.74 31.60
CA ARG A 541 -5.86 11.81 32.57
C ARG A 541 -7.36 12.03 32.80
N THR A 542 -7.71 12.35 34.04
CA THR A 542 -9.10 12.58 34.45
C THR A 542 -9.52 14.04 34.35
N ASP A 543 -8.58 14.98 34.19
CA ASP A 543 -8.88 16.37 33.94
C ASP A 543 -9.34 16.63 32.49
N ASN A 544 -9.90 17.81 32.25
CA ASN A 544 -10.17 18.28 30.89
C ASN A 544 -8.90 18.90 30.33
N VAL A 545 -7.94 18.03 30.01
CA VAL A 545 -6.73 18.39 29.29
C VAL A 545 -7.03 18.45 27.80
N VAL A 546 -6.52 19.48 27.14
CA VAL A 546 -6.34 19.54 25.69
C VAL A 546 -4.85 19.82 25.49
N PHE A 547 -4.18 18.96 24.73
CA PHE A 547 -2.73 19.04 24.55
C PHE A 547 -2.35 20.06 23.47
N ASP A 548 -1.17 20.67 23.63
CA ASP A 548 -0.62 21.51 22.57
C ASP A 548 -0.16 20.62 21.39
N PRO A 549 -0.50 20.99 20.14
CA PRO A 549 -0.08 20.23 18.97
C PRO A 549 1.46 20.12 18.88
N PRO A 550 2.02 18.95 18.55
CA PRO A 550 3.45 18.81 18.29
C PRO A 550 3.83 19.51 16.96
N GLN A 551 5.14 19.59 16.69
CA GLN A 551 5.64 20.15 15.44
C GLN A 551 5.13 19.36 14.23
N VAL A 552 4.58 20.05 13.22
CA VAL A 552 4.18 19.43 11.95
C VAL A 552 5.43 18.97 11.18
N ILE A 553 5.41 17.72 10.73
CA ILE A 553 6.50 17.06 9.98
C ILE A 553 6.06 16.69 8.56
N GLY A 554 7.02 16.29 7.73
CA GLY A 554 6.71 15.73 6.41
C GLY A 554 6.05 16.72 5.44
N ILE A 555 6.31 18.01 5.62
CA ILE A 555 5.81 19.06 4.72
C ILE A 555 6.59 19.04 3.40
N SER A 556 5.86 19.18 2.30
CA SER A 556 6.39 19.37 0.95
C SER A 556 5.56 20.42 0.21
N GLY A 557 6.12 21.00 -0.84
CA GLY A 557 5.46 22.02 -1.64
C GLY A 557 5.87 21.94 -3.09
N VAL A 558 4.89 22.01 -3.98
CA VAL A 558 5.10 21.94 -5.44
C VAL A 558 4.28 23.02 -6.11
N TYR A 559 4.90 23.81 -6.99
CA TYR A 559 4.16 24.71 -7.86
C TYR A 559 3.48 23.92 -8.98
N GLN A 560 2.16 24.08 -9.10
CA GLN A 560 1.35 23.46 -10.14
C GLN A 560 0.98 24.49 -11.20
N ALA A 561 1.71 24.49 -12.31
CA ALA A 561 1.53 25.46 -13.39
C ALA A 561 0.13 25.41 -14.05
N ALA A 562 -0.51 24.24 -14.10
CA ALA A 562 -1.81 24.06 -14.73
C ALA A 562 -2.97 24.74 -13.97
N SER A 563 -2.89 24.76 -12.64
CA SER A 563 -3.86 25.38 -11.73
C SER A 563 -3.41 26.75 -11.24
N ASP A 564 -2.18 27.13 -11.54
CA ASP A 564 -1.51 28.35 -11.08
C ASP A 564 -1.56 28.53 -9.55
N VAL A 565 -1.17 27.47 -8.83
CA VAL A 565 -1.12 27.45 -7.36
C VAL A 565 0.14 26.76 -6.87
N VAL A 566 0.57 27.08 -5.65
CA VAL A 566 1.50 26.23 -4.90
C VAL A 566 0.70 25.26 -4.06
N GLU A 567 0.81 23.96 -4.35
CA GLU A 567 0.23 22.89 -3.54
C GLU A 567 1.21 22.56 -2.41
N ILE A 568 0.76 22.77 -1.17
CA ILE A 568 1.44 22.32 0.04
C ILE A 568 0.83 20.99 0.44
N SER A 569 1.65 19.99 0.70
CA SER A 569 1.22 18.63 1.09
C SER A 569 1.94 18.19 2.37
N LEU A 570 1.20 17.53 3.24
CA LEU A 570 1.65 16.94 4.50
C LEU A 570 1.52 15.41 4.42
N THR A 571 2.37 14.67 5.13
CA THR A 571 2.23 13.20 5.24
C THR A 571 0.96 12.77 5.97
N GLY A 572 0.31 13.68 6.70
CA GLY A 572 -0.84 13.39 7.55
C GLY A 572 -0.48 12.77 8.90
N LYS A 573 0.76 12.32 9.09
CA LYS A 573 1.24 11.76 10.35
C LYS A 573 1.50 12.83 11.41
N ILE A 574 1.19 12.51 12.68
CA ILE A 574 1.59 13.33 13.83
C ILE A 574 3.09 13.11 14.13
N TRP A 575 3.55 11.86 14.09
CA TRP A 575 4.94 11.47 14.28
C TRP A 575 5.39 10.48 13.19
N ASP A 576 6.62 10.59 12.68
CA ASP A 576 7.05 9.89 11.47
C ASP A 576 7.16 8.37 11.67
N ASP A 577 7.58 7.99 12.88
CA ASP A 577 7.82 6.63 13.34
C ASP A 577 6.57 5.92 13.89
N GLU A 578 5.43 6.61 13.95
CA GLU A 578 4.17 6.08 14.47
C GLU A 578 3.11 5.96 13.37
N PRO A 579 2.06 5.14 13.57
CA PRO A 579 0.97 4.99 12.60
C PRO A 579 -0.10 6.08 12.70
N TRP A 580 -0.01 6.97 13.69
CA TRP A 580 -1.08 7.93 14.02
C TRP A 580 -1.11 9.13 13.09
N GLU A 581 -2.29 9.42 12.56
CA GLU A 581 -2.57 10.59 11.76
C GLU A 581 -3.22 11.73 12.55
N TRP A 582 -3.11 12.96 12.07
CA TRP A 582 -3.73 14.13 12.72
C TRP A 582 -5.24 13.98 12.90
N LYS A 583 -5.93 13.32 11.96
CA LYS A 583 -7.37 13.03 12.05
C LYS A 583 -7.72 11.96 13.10
N ASP A 584 -6.75 11.20 13.61
CA ASP A 584 -6.94 10.28 14.73
C ASP A 584 -6.95 11.00 16.09
N TRP A 585 -6.43 12.23 16.14
CA TRP A 585 -6.49 13.08 17.32
C TRP A 585 -7.78 13.92 17.28
N GLY A 586 -8.75 13.61 18.13
CA GLY A 586 -10.06 14.27 18.09
C GLY A 586 -10.04 15.76 18.46
N ASP A 587 -8.99 16.23 19.15
CA ASP A 587 -8.78 17.65 19.44
C ASP A 587 -8.04 18.39 18.32
N PHE A 588 -7.59 17.72 17.25
CA PHE A 588 -7.05 18.40 16.07
C PHE A 588 -8.15 19.20 15.36
N ASP A 589 -7.88 20.48 15.05
CA ASP A 589 -8.83 21.35 14.35
C ASP A 589 -8.38 21.64 12.92
N HIS A 590 -7.21 22.29 12.75
CA HIS A 590 -6.69 22.63 11.42
C HIS A 590 -5.18 22.89 11.42
N PHE A 591 -4.60 23.00 10.23
CA PHE A 591 -3.27 23.54 9.99
C PHE A 591 -3.34 25.01 9.59
N GLU A 592 -2.41 25.82 10.10
CA GLU A 592 -2.14 27.18 9.63
C GLU A 592 -0.93 27.18 8.70
N ILE A 593 -1.08 27.78 7.51
CA ILE A 593 -0.05 27.85 6.48
C ILE A 593 0.47 29.28 6.42
N HIS A 594 1.77 29.46 6.65
CA HIS A 594 2.44 30.75 6.55
C HIS A 594 3.45 30.77 5.42
N ARG A 595 3.62 31.95 4.80
CA ARG A 595 4.53 32.18 3.68
C ARG A 595 5.27 33.51 3.79
N SER A 596 6.52 33.54 3.32
CA SER A 596 7.29 34.76 3.05
C SER A 596 8.18 34.58 1.82
N THR A 597 8.63 35.68 1.21
CA THR A 597 9.71 35.67 0.20
C THR A 597 11.10 35.83 0.80
N THR A 598 11.19 35.92 2.13
CA THR A 598 12.46 36.01 2.88
C THR A 598 12.75 34.67 3.57
N PRO A 599 13.93 34.07 3.35
CA PRO A 599 14.31 32.84 4.05
C PRO A 599 14.39 33.06 5.56
N GLY A 600 14.05 32.04 6.35
CA GLY A 600 14.12 32.10 7.81
C GLY A 600 13.15 33.09 8.44
N PHE A 601 12.05 33.45 7.75
CA PHE A 601 11.09 34.41 8.27
C PHE A 601 10.46 33.93 9.59
N THR A 602 10.13 34.86 10.47
CA THR A 602 9.33 34.58 11.67
C THR A 602 7.85 34.69 11.30
N PRO A 603 7.06 33.61 11.38
CA PRO A 603 5.65 33.67 11.08
C PRO A 603 4.89 34.66 11.97
N SER A 604 3.90 35.33 11.40
CA SER A 604 2.99 36.26 12.09
C SER A 604 1.63 36.29 11.39
N ALA A 605 0.67 37.05 11.92
CA ALA A 605 -0.61 37.27 11.26
C ALA A 605 -0.47 37.87 9.84
N ALA A 606 0.62 38.60 9.56
CA ALA A 606 0.86 39.17 8.23
C ALA A 606 1.40 38.15 7.21
N THR A 607 1.92 37.01 7.67
CA THR A 607 2.46 35.95 6.82
C THR A 607 1.53 34.75 6.71
N LEU A 608 0.39 34.74 7.41
CA LEU A 608 -0.62 33.69 7.32
C LEU A 608 -1.34 33.81 5.96
N VAL A 609 -1.28 32.76 5.15
CA VAL A 609 -1.90 32.73 3.81
C VAL A 609 -3.22 31.97 3.81
N GLY A 610 -3.40 31.03 4.73
CA GLY A 610 -4.67 30.33 4.94
C GLY A 610 -4.58 29.22 5.97
N THR A 611 -5.69 28.50 6.09
CA THR A 611 -5.83 27.33 6.97
C THR A 611 -6.39 26.14 6.19
N SER A 612 -6.10 24.92 6.64
CA SER A 612 -6.65 23.69 6.06
C SER A 612 -6.84 22.61 7.12
N PRO A 613 -8.01 21.97 7.24
CA PRO A 613 -8.17 20.76 8.06
C PRO A 613 -7.64 19.49 7.34
N ASP A 614 -7.30 19.60 6.06
CA ASP A 614 -6.80 18.51 5.24
C ASP A 614 -5.29 18.51 5.16
N TYR A 615 -4.73 17.39 4.70
CA TYR A 615 -3.28 17.21 4.55
C TYR A 615 -2.74 17.91 3.30
N SER A 616 -3.51 18.80 2.69
CA SER A 616 -3.06 19.63 1.58
C SER A 616 -3.69 21.03 1.61
N TYR A 617 -3.03 21.98 0.96
CA TYR A 617 -3.48 23.37 0.85
C TYR A 617 -2.95 24.02 -0.43
N GLN A 618 -3.84 24.69 -1.17
CA GLN A 618 -3.49 25.41 -2.39
C GLN A 618 -3.32 26.91 -2.11
N ASP A 619 -2.08 27.39 -2.19
CA ASP A 619 -1.78 28.82 -2.16
C ASP A 619 -1.83 29.41 -3.58
N SER A 620 -2.93 30.05 -3.93
CA SER A 620 -3.09 30.84 -5.17
C SER A 620 -2.59 32.28 -5.03
N SER A 621 -2.12 32.67 -3.85
CA SER A 621 -1.67 34.04 -3.53
C SER A 621 -0.15 34.19 -3.46
N TYR A 622 0.58 33.16 -3.90
CA TYR A 622 2.04 33.10 -3.89
C TYR A 622 2.66 34.27 -4.68
N VAL A 623 3.93 34.58 -4.42
CA VAL A 623 4.64 35.65 -5.15
C VAL A 623 5.39 35.06 -6.34
N ALA A 624 4.88 35.29 -7.56
CA ALA A 624 5.47 34.78 -8.79
C ALA A 624 6.91 35.26 -9.02
N GLY A 625 7.78 34.38 -9.54
CA GLY A 625 9.16 34.69 -9.86
C GLY A 625 10.09 34.91 -8.65
N MET A 626 9.58 34.71 -7.43
CA MET A 626 10.33 34.79 -6.19
C MET A 626 10.34 33.41 -5.50
N ILE A 627 11.36 33.13 -4.70
CA ILE A 627 11.33 31.98 -3.80
C ILE A 627 10.28 32.27 -2.71
N ASN A 628 9.30 31.38 -2.58
CA ASN A 628 8.29 31.42 -1.53
C ASN A 628 8.65 30.37 -0.47
N TYR A 629 8.97 30.83 0.73
CA TYR A 629 9.29 29.99 1.88
C TYR A 629 8.00 29.75 2.68
N TYR A 630 7.71 28.49 3.00
CA TYR A 630 6.52 28.08 3.74
C TYR A 630 6.88 27.43 5.07
N ARG A 631 6.02 27.66 6.07
CA ARG A 631 6.00 26.95 7.35
C ARG A 631 4.56 26.66 7.73
N VAL A 632 4.32 25.48 8.28
CA VAL A 632 2.98 25.03 8.69
C VAL A 632 2.99 24.69 10.17
N ARG A 633 1.89 24.95 10.88
CA ARG A 633 1.69 24.44 12.25
C ARG A 633 0.29 23.92 12.41
N ALA A 634 0.10 22.96 13.31
CA ALA A 634 -1.22 22.48 13.69
C ALA A 634 -1.83 23.36 14.80
N VAL A 635 -3.16 23.44 14.81
CA VAL A 635 -3.98 24.12 15.80
C VAL A 635 -5.02 23.13 16.32
N ASN A 636 -5.19 23.07 17.64
CA ASN A 636 -6.20 22.24 18.27
C ASN A 636 -7.56 22.97 18.40
N SER A 637 -8.57 22.24 18.85
CA SER A 637 -9.95 22.70 19.06
C SER A 637 -10.10 23.87 20.05
N ASP A 638 -9.13 24.07 20.95
CA ASP A 638 -9.05 25.20 21.88
C ASP A 638 -8.33 26.43 21.28
N GLY A 639 -7.91 26.36 20.02
CA GLY A 639 -7.19 27.42 19.32
C GLY A 639 -5.72 27.55 19.76
N LYS A 640 -5.16 26.53 20.41
CA LYS A 640 -3.72 26.47 20.72
C LYS A 640 -2.96 25.97 19.51
N ALA A 641 -1.96 26.73 19.10
CA ALA A 641 -1.14 26.44 17.95
C ALA A 641 0.22 25.87 18.38
N GLY A 642 0.61 24.76 17.76
CA GLY A 642 1.90 24.10 18.00
C GLY A 642 3.11 24.83 17.38
N PRO A 643 4.30 24.23 17.50
CA PRO A 643 5.50 24.70 16.81
C PRO A 643 5.33 24.66 15.28
N TYR A 644 6.03 25.56 14.59
CA TYR A 644 6.11 25.55 13.13
C TYR A 644 6.98 24.39 12.63
N SER A 645 6.57 23.80 11.52
CA SER A 645 7.37 22.87 10.73
C SER A 645 8.72 23.45 10.35
N ASP A 646 9.60 22.58 9.88
CA ASP A 646 10.76 23.02 9.11
C ASP A 646 10.30 23.86 7.90
N GLU A 647 11.17 24.79 7.51
CA GLU A 647 10.92 25.67 6.39
C GLU A 647 11.18 24.94 5.07
N ILE A 648 10.20 24.96 4.18
CA ILE A 648 10.38 24.53 2.79
C ILE A 648 10.39 25.74 1.88
N SER A 649 11.04 25.63 0.74
CA SER A 649 11.03 26.67 -0.30
C SER A 649 10.46 26.12 -1.59
N VAL A 650 9.49 26.83 -2.14
CA VAL A 650 8.96 26.59 -3.48
C VAL A 650 9.34 27.80 -4.32
N ILE A 651 9.82 27.58 -5.53
CA ILE A 651 10.00 28.65 -6.51
C ILE A 651 8.88 28.47 -7.53
N PRO A 652 7.79 29.23 -7.43
CA PRO A 652 6.81 29.28 -8.49
C PRO A 652 7.50 29.90 -9.69
N ALA A 653 7.73 29.08 -10.72
CA ALA A 653 8.20 29.57 -12.00
C ALA A 653 7.29 30.73 -12.45
N ALA A 654 7.85 31.76 -13.07
CA ALA A 654 7.06 32.87 -13.59
C ALA A 654 6.20 32.37 -14.75
N GLY A 655 5.11 31.65 -14.47
CA GLY A 655 4.55 30.70 -15.42
C GLY A 655 5.63 29.78 -16.00
N PRO A 656 5.30 29.00 -17.03
CA PRO A 656 6.32 28.40 -17.86
C PRO A 656 7.18 29.50 -18.52
N VAL A 657 8.48 29.55 -18.23
CA VAL A 657 9.40 30.52 -18.84
C VAL A 657 9.86 30.00 -20.19
N ALA A 658 9.59 30.75 -21.27
CA ALA A 658 10.09 30.40 -22.59
C ALA A 658 11.58 30.79 -22.73
N ILE A 659 12.37 29.92 -23.37
CA ILE A 659 13.74 30.20 -23.79
C ILE A 659 13.81 30.02 -25.31
N LEU A 660 13.93 31.14 -26.03
CA LEU A 660 14.01 31.20 -27.48
C LEU A 660 15.38 30.68 -27.96
N THR A 661 15.41 29.54 -28.63
CA THR A 661 16.65 28.90 -29.10
C THR A 661 16.66 28.76 -30.63
N VAL A 662 17.82 28.94 -31.24
CA VAL A 662 18.06 28.70 -32.68
C VAL A 662 19.17 27.66 -32.85
N ASP A 663 19.03 26.73 -33.78
CA ASP A 663 20.06 25.70 -34.06
C ASP A 663 21.30 26.28 -34.76
N LYS A 664 21.17 27.43 -35.43
CA LYS A 664 22.26 28.17 -36.08
C LYS A 664 22.25 29.64 -35.69
N ASN A 665 23.38 30.16 -35.20
CA ASN A 665 23.58 31.59 -34.88
C ASN A 665 24.46 32.33 -35.91
N SER A 666 24.95 31.61 -36.93
CA SER A 666 25.70 32.20 -38.05
C SER A 666 25.46 31.43 -39.34
N LEU A 667 25.37 32.14 -40.46
CA LEU A 667 25.28 31.59 -41.80
C LEU A 667 26.33 32.21 -42.73
N LEU A 668 26.95 31.36 -43.54
CA LEU A 668 27.81 31.74 -44.66
C LEU A 668 27.08 31.38 -45.96
N LEU A 669 26.73 32.40 -46.73
CA LEU A 669 26.07 32.28 -48.02
C LEU A 669 26.94 32.91 -49.09
N ALA A 670 26.76 32.48 -50.33
CA ALA A 670 27.50 32.99 -51.46
C ALA A 670 26.61 33.14 -52.69
N GLY A 671 27.06 33.93 -53.66
CA GLY A 671 26.42 34.00 -54.98
C GLY A 671 27.33 34.62 -56.03
N GLU A 672 26.97 34.43 -57.30
CA GLU A 672 27.66 35.03 -58.44
C GLU A 672 26.92 36.27 -58.94
N VAL A 673 27.63 37.33 -59.37
CA VAL A 673 26.98 38.53 -59.92
C VAL A 673 26.07 38.17 -61.10
N GLY A 674 24.75 38.30 -60.89
CA GLY A 674 23.73 37.99 -61.90
C GLY A 674 23.55 36.49 -62.16
N GLY A 675 24.14 35.64 -61.33
CA GLY A 675 24.12 34.18 -61.43
C GLY A 675 23.37 33.52 -60.27
N PRO A 676 23.64 32.24 -60.00
CA PRO A 676 23.03 31.51 -58.89
C PRO A 676 23.63 31.94 -57.54
N ALA A 677 22.89 31.67 -56.46
CA ALA A 677 23.34 31.83 -55.09
C ALA A 677 23.11 30.53 -54.31
N SER A 678 23.76 30.41 -53.15
CA SER A 678 23.55 29.29 -52.24
C SER A 678 22.06 29.12 -51.93
N SER A 679 21.61 27.88 -51.88
CA SER A 679 20.26 27.49 -51.51
C SER A 679 19.88 27.98 -50.11
N ALA A 680 18.59 28.22 -49.90
CA ALA A 680 18.06 28.67 -48.62
C ALA A 680 18.49 27.75 -47.46
N GLU A 681 18.86 28.36 -46.34
CA GLU A 681 19.20 27.67 -45.10
C GLU A 681 17.95 27.53 -44.22
N LYS A 682 17.70 26.31 -43.74
CA LYS A 682 16.66 26.06 -42.74
C LYS A 682 17.25 26.23 -41.35
N ILE A 683 16.53 26.96 -40.50
CA ILE A 683 16.90 27.22 -39.12
C ILE A 683 15.74 26.80 -38.24
N LEU A 684 16.02 25.93 -37.28
CA LEU A 684 15.07 25.50 -36.27
C LEU A 684 15.03 26.54 -35.15
N VAL A 685 13.83 27.07 -34.89
CA VAL A 685 13.51 27.87 -33.72
C VAL A 685 12.72 27.00 -32.75
N TYR A 686 13.18 26.88 -31.51
CA TYR A 686 12.52 26.02 -30.53
C TYR A 686 12.60 26.57 -29.10
N ASN A 687 11.66 26.13 -28.27
CA ASN A 687 11.62 26.45 -26.85
C ASN A 687 12.48 25.46 -26.06
N SER A 688 13.58 25.93 -25.47
CA SER A 688 14.38 25.14 -24.52
C SER A 688 14.05 25.43 -23.05
N GLY A 689 12.99 26.22 -22.81
CA GLY A 689 12.48 26.57 -21.49
C GLY A 689 11.47 25.56 -20.94
N ASP A 690 10.65 25.99 -19.97
CA ASP A 690 9.78 25.10 -19.21
C ASP A 690 8.69 24.42 -20.08
N GLU A 691 8.36 23.18 -19.73
CA GLU A 691 7.29 22.42 -20.37
C GLU A 691 5.93 23.13 -20.15
N GLY A 692 5.26 23.51 -21.25
CA GLY A 692 4.03 24.33 -21.23
C GLY A 692 4.23 25.80 -21.61
N ALA A 693 5.46 26.29 -21.74
CA ALA A 693 5.75 27.62 -22.29
C ALA A 693 5.59 27.60 -23.82
N THR A 694 4.91 28.61 -24.37
CA THR A 694 4.70 28.75 -25.82
C THR A 694 5.51 29.92 -26.36
N LEU A 695 6.37 29.67 -27.35
CA LEU A 695 6.99 30.75 -28.12
C LEU A 695 5.99 31.36 -29.12
N ASN A 696 5.97 32.67 -29.28
CA ASN A 696 5.32 33.43 -30.34
C ASN A 696 6.37 34.33 -31.01
N TRP A 697 7.29 33.71 -31.73
CA TRP A 697 8.47 34.36 -32.27
C TRP A 697 8.19 35.09 -33.59
N SER A 698 8.95 36.14 -33.84
CA SER A 698 9.02 36.90 -35.10
C SER A 698 10.47 36.97 -35.58
N ALA A 699 10.69 36.90 -36.89
CA ALA A 699 12.01 36.90 -37.50
C ALA A 699 12.10 38.02 -38.55
N ALA A 700 13.06 38.93 -38.39
CA ALA A 700 13.24 40.10 -39.25
C ALA A 700 14.69 40.24 -39.73
N PRO A 701 14.95 40.37 -41.04
CA PRO A 701 16.27 40.68 -41.56
C PRO A 701 16.64 42.16 -41.34
N THR A 702 17.92 42.46 -41.13
CA THR A 702 18.42 43.84 -40.98
C THR A 702 18.74 44.53 -42.31
N THR A 703 18.70 43.80 -43.42
CA THR A 703 19.09 44.28 -44.77
C THR A 703 18.16 43.72 -45.83
N SER A 704 17.94 44.46 -46.92
CA SER A 704 16.97 44.10 -47.97
C SER A 704 17.39 42.91 -48.85
N TRP A 705 18.68 42.57 -48.91
CA TRP A 705 19.18 41.41 -49.66
C TRP A 705 19.00 40.09 -48.90
N LEU A 706 18.58 40.13 -47.63
CA LEU A 706 18.22 38.94 -46.84
C LEU A 706 16.71 38.73 -46.88
N ILE A 707 16.29 37.49 -47.14
CA ILE A 707 14.89 37.08 -47.15
C ILE A 707 14.69 36.01 -46.06
N VAL A 708 13.61 36.14 -45.29
CA VAL A 708 13.23 35.19 -44.24
C VAL A 708 11.79 34.75 -44.43
N ASN A 709 11.52 33.43 -44.41
CA ASN A 709 10.17 32.88 -44.56
C ASN A 709 9.97 31.57 -43.75
N PRO A 710 8.96 31.46 -42.87
CA PRO A 710 8.05 32.53 -42.45
C PRO A 710 8.74 33.58 -41.57
N SER A 711 8.21 34.80 -41.54
CA SER A 711 8.69 35.90 -40.69
C SER A 711 8.15 35.84 -39.25
N SER A 712 7.39 34.81 -38.90
CA SER A 712 6.83 34.58 -37.55
C SER A 712 6.31 33.15 -37.40
N GLY A 713 6.22 32.67 -36.16
CA GLY A 713 5.62 31.37 -35.83
C GLY A 713 5.22 31.26 -34.35
N THR A 714 4.47 30.21 -34.02
CA THR A 714 4.07 29.86 -32.66
C THR A 714 4.56 28.45 -32.33
N GLY A 715 5.05 28.25 -31.11
CA GLY A 715 5.77 27.04 -30.70
C GLY A 715 7.10 26.90 -31.44
N ASP A 716 7.57 25.67 -31.53
CA ASP A 716 8.74 25.35 -32.34
C ASP A 716 8.40 25.43 -33.83
N GLY A 717 9.33 25.93 -34.64
CA GLY A 717 9.12 26.02 -36.07
C GLY A 717 10.42 26.21 -36.84
N VAL A 718 10.34 25.98 -38.15
CA VAL A 718 11.47 26.10 -39.07
C VAL A 718 11.29 27.33 -39.95
N LEU A 719 12.27 28.24 -39.94
CA LEU A 719 12.34 29.36 -40.88
C LEU A 719 13.44 29.13 -41.91
N GLN A 720 13.21 29.63 -43.12
CA GLN A 720 14.16 29.61 -44.21
C GLN A 720 14.80 30.99 -44.37
N VAL A 721 16.13 31.04 -44.39
CA VAL A 721 16.92 32.23 -44.70
C VAL A 721 17.52 32.07 -46.09
N SER A 722 17.21 33.00 -46.99
CA SER A 722 17.75 33.06 -48.35
C SER A 722 18.24 34.47 -48.69
N VAL A 723 18.84 34.62 -49.87
CA VAL A 723 19.39 35.90 -50.33
C VAL A 723 18.80 36.31 -51.68
N ASP A 724 18.48 37.59 -51.80
CA ASP A 724 18.29 38.29 -53.08
C ASP A 724 19.50 39.19 -53.32
N HIS A 725 20.44 38.70 -54.11
CA HIS A 725 21.67 39.40 -54.44
C HIS A 725 21.56 40.22 -55.74
N SER A 726 20.35 40.40 -56.28
CA SER A 726 20.14 41.15 -57.51
C SER A 726 20.63 42.60 -57.38
N GLY A 727 21.45 43.04 -58.33
CA GLY A 727 22.04 44.38 -58.32
C GLY A 727 23.19 44.60 -57.30
N LEU A 728 23.58 43.58 -56.52
CA LEU A 728 24.80 43.63 -55.72
C LEU A 728 26.05 43.48 -56.61
N SER A 729 27.13 44.14 -56.23
CA SER A 729 28.44 44.01 -56.89
C SER A 729 29.28 42.96 -56.18
N ALA A 730 30.36 42.48 -56.81
CA ALA A 730 31.25 41.53 -56.15
C ALA A 730 31.84 42.13 -54.86
N GLY A 731 31.76 41.38 -53.76
CA GLY A 731 32.15 41.84 -52.42
C GLY A 731 31.52 41.03 -51.30
N THR A 732 31.93 41.33 -50.06
CA THR A 732 31.36 40.71 -48.85
C THR A 732 30.34 41.64 -48.22
N TYR A 733 29.15 41.11 -47.96
CA TYR A 733 28.02 41.77 -47.33
C TYR A 733 27.73 41.10 -45.99
N ASN A 734 27.48 41.88 -44.95
CA ASN A 734 27.09 41.37 -43.63
C ASN A 734 25.70 41.87 -43.30
N GLY A 735 24.86 40.97 -42.79
CA GLY A 735 23.50 41.24 -42.33
C GLY A 735 23.18 40.34 -41.15
N GLN A 736 22.02 40.56 -40.54
CA GLN A 736 21.56 39.78 -39.40
C GLN A 736 20.09 39.41 -39.59
N VAL A 737 19.69 38.25 -39.08
CA VAL A 737 18.29 37.92 -38.85
C VAL A 737 18.07 37.98 -37.34
N ILE A 738 17.17 38.87 -36.91
CA ILE A 738 16.82 39.06 -35.50
C ILE A 738 15.54 38.27 -35.23
N ILE A 739 15.59 37.35 -34.27
CA ILE A 739 14.45 36.55 -33.85
C ILE A 739 14.03 36.99 -32.46
N SER A 740 12.77 37.41 -32.32
CA SER A 740 12.25 38.01 -31.10
C SER A 740 10.95 37.37 -30.65
N ASP A 741 10.82 37.17 -29.36
CA ASP A 741 9.58 36.82 -28.64
C ASP A 741 9.49 37.64 -27.35
N ALA A 742 8.33 38.23 -27.06
CA ALA A 742 8.15 39.03 -25.84
C ALA A 742 8.11 38.19 -24.55
N SER A 743 7.80 36.90 -24.65
CA SER A 743 7.63 35.99 -23.52
C SER A 743 8.90 35.19 -23.20
N ALA A 744 9.90 35.22 -24.10
CA ALA A 744 11.15 34.51 -23.91
C ALA A 744 12.19 35.35 -23.17
N ILE A 745 12.79 34.80 -22.11
CA ILE A 745 13.72 35.53 -21.24
C ILE A 745 15.03 35.95 -21.92
N ASN A 746 15.43 35.22 -22.96
CA ASN A 746 16.67 35.45 -23.72
C ASN A 746 16.41 36.11 -25.09
N SER A 747 15.26 36.74 -25.27
CA SER A 747 14.91 37.45 -26.51
C SER A 747 15.56 38.84 -26.59
N PRO A 748 16.06 39.29 -27.76
CA PRO A 748 16.08 38.57 -29.04
C PRO A 748 17.32 37.67 -29.22
N GLN A 749 17.20 36.64 -30.05
CA GLN A 749 18.32 35.87 -30.59
C GLN A 749 18.75 36.44 -31.96
N VAL A 750 20.05 36.35 -32.27
CA VAL A 750 20.63 36.94 -33.49
C VAL A 750 21.37 35.90 -34.29
N ILE A 751 21.06 35.84 -35.59
CA ILE A 751 21.75 35.00 -36.57
C ILE A 751 22.57 35.92 -37.46
N ASN A 752 23.89 35.82 -37.37
CA ASN A 752 24.80 36.62 -38.20
C ASN A 752 24.91 36.00 -39.59
N VAL A 753 24.61 36.76 -40.64
CA VAL A 753 24.68 36.28 -42.02
C VAL A 753 25.75 37.02 -42.78
N GLN A 754 26.73 36.30 -43.31
CA GLN A 754 27.68 36.83 -44.27
C GLN A 754 27.35 36.30 -45.67
N LEU A 755 27.17 37.20 -46.63
CA LEU A 755 27.00 36.90 -48.04
C LEU A 755 28.25 37.33 -48.80
N LYS A 756 28.90 36.41 -49.51
CA LYS A 756 30.00 36.72 -50.42
C LYS A 756 29.55 36.64 -51.87
N VAL A 757 29.59 37.76 -52.58
CA VAL A 757 29.24 37.84 -53.99
C VAL A 757 30.52 37.81 -54.83
N TYR A 758 30.67 36.82 -55.70
CA TYR A 758 31.82 36.65 -56.59
C TYR A 758 31.56 37.31 -57.94
N SER A 759 32.60 37.91 -58.54
CA SER A 759 32.56 38.24 -59.97
C SER A 759 32.70 36.98 -60.81
N ASN A 760 32.16 36.96 -62.03
CA ASN A 760 32.21 35.80 -62.93
C ASN A 760 33.64 35.29 -63.24
N SER A 761 34.69 36.11 -63.05
CA SER A 761 36.09 35.66 -63.23
C SER A 761 36.74 35.12 -61.94
N GLN A 762 36.00 35.02 -60.83
CA GLN A 762 36.50 34.57 -59.53
C GLN A 762 35.89 33.26 -59.05
N GLU A 763 34.79 32.83 -59.66
CA GLU A 763 34.16 31.54 -59.37
C GLU A 763 35.11 30.40 -59.75
N LYS A 764 35.07 29.31 -58.97
CA LYS A 764 35.90 28.13 -59.17
C LYS A 764 35.01 26.90 -59.28
N PRO A 765 35.42 25.89 -60.05
CA PRO A 765 34.69 24.63 -60.10
C PRO A 765 34.76 23.88 -58.75
N PRO A 766 33.80 22.96 -58.48
CA PRO A 766 33.73 22.22 -57.23
C PRO A 766 34.95 21.31 -57.05
N PHE A 767 35.31 21.02 -55.80
CA PHE A 767 36.44 20.15 -55.47
C PHE A 767 36.08 19.20 -54.32
N GLY A 768 36.82 18.11 -54.17
CA GLY A 768 36.53 17.12 -53.15
C GLY A 768 37.30 15.82 -53.34
N VAL A 769 36.88 14.76 -52.63
CA VAL A 769 37.51 13.44 -52.66
C VAL A 769 36.44 12.34 -52.72
N PHE A 770 36.72 11.30 -53.50
CA PHE A 770 36.00 10.02 -53.48
C PHE A 770 36.71 9.02 -52.54
N ASP A 771 36.12 8.74 -51.38
CA ASP A 771 36.76 8.00 -50.28
C ASP A 771 36.52 6.49 -50.35
N THR A 772 35.24 6.07 -50.27
CA THR A 772 34.84 4.65 -50.13
C THR A 772 34.02 4.22 -51.34
N PRO A 773 34.22 3.02 -51.93
CA PRO A 773 35.08 1.93 -51.48
C PRO A 773 36.58 2.18 -51.73
N VAL A 774 37.42 1.38 -51.06
CA VAL A 774 38.87 1.38 -51.30
C VAL A 774 39.13 0.94 -52.74
N ASP A 775 40.01 1.63 -53.44
CA ASP A 775 40.38 1.30 -54.83
C ASP A 775 41.02 -0.10 -54.90
N GLY A 776 40.58 -0.92 -55.85
CA GLY A 776 40.97 -2.32 -56.01
C GLY A 776 40.29 -3.32 -55.06
N SER A 777 39.37 -2.89 -54.20
CA SER A 777 38.73 -3.78 -53.21
C SER A 777 37.75 -4.78 -53.84
N THR A 778 37.65 -5.95 -53.21
CA THR A 778 36.60 -6.93 -53.49
C THR A 778 35.40 -6.69 -52.57
N VAL A 779 34.22 -6.52 -53.15
CA VAL A 779 32.98 -6.12 -52.44
C VAL A 779 31.78 -6.94 -52.93
N SER A 780 30.72 -7.03 -52.13
CA SER A 780 29.46 -7.68 -52.53
C SER A 780 28.29 -7.18 -51.67
N GLY A 781 27.06 -7.40 -52.11
CA GLY A 781 25.85 -6.96 -51.39
C GLY A 781 25.71 -5.44 -51.33
N ASN A 782 25.56 -4.89 -50.13
CA ASN A 782 25.42 -3.45 -49.91
C ASN A 782 26.81 -2.79 -49.79
N ILE A 783 27.07 -1.78 -50.62
CA ILE A 783 28.36 -1.11 -50.74
C ILE A 783 28.17 0.38 -50.44
N PRO A 784 28.77 0.91 -49.37
CA PRO A 784 28.79 2.34 -49.14
C PRO A 784 29.70 3.02 -50.16
N VAL A 785 29.16 3.99 -50.90
CA VAL A 785 29.88 4.84 -51.84
C VAL A 785 29.87 6.26 -51.28
N THR A 786 31.00 6.75 -50.77
CA THR A 786 31.04 7.98 -49.98
C THR A 786 32.24 8.86 -50.30
N GLY A 787 32.12 10.14 -49.99
CA GLY A 787 33.18 11.12 -50.12
C GLY A 787 32.77 12.48 -49.57
N TRP A 788 33.46 13.53 -50.01
CA TRP A 788 33.07 14.91 -49.74
C TRP A 788 33.29 15.81 -50.96
N ALA A 789 32.54 16.90 -51.03
CA ALA A 789 32.68 17.92 -52.06
C ALA A 789 32.29 19.31 -51.53
N LEU A 790 33.02 20.33 -51.95
CA LEU A 790 32.75 21.74 -51.64
C LEU A 790 32.93 22.63 -52.86
N ASP A 791 32.31 23.80 -52.78
CA ASP A 791 32.30 24.81 -53.83
C ASP A 791 32.21 26.20 -53.19
N ASP A 792 32.73 27.22 -53.87
CA ASP A 792 32.72 28.58 -53.32
C ASP A 792 31.34 29.24 -53.33
N VAL A 793 30.35 28.67 -54.05
CA VAL A 793 28.92 29.01 -53.98
C VAL A 793 28.07 27.90 -53.34
N GLU A 794 28.02 26.71 -53.96
CA GLU A 794 27.39 25.49 -53.42
C GLU A 794 27.57 24.32 -54.39
N VAL A 795 27.94 23.14 -53.87
CA VAL A 795 27.80 21.87 -54.62
C VAL A 795 26.33 21.46 -54.57
N THR A 796 25.67 21.43 -55.73
CA THR A 796 24.25 21.13 -55.84
C THR A 796 23.99 19.63 -55.95
N LYS A 797 24.95 18.86 -56.48
CA LYS A 797 24.77 17.42 -56.69
C LYS A 797 26.09 16.67 -56.79
N VAL A 798 26.10 15.41 -56.36
CA VAL A 798 27.15 14.43 -56.69
C VAL A 798 26.51 13.22 -57.37
N GLU A 799 26.86 12.97 -58.63
CA GLU A 799 26.40 11.79 -59.38
C GLU A 799 27.38 10.63 -59.21
N ILE A 800 26.85 9.44 -58.97
CA ILE A 800 27.60 8.18 -59.02
C ILE A 800 27.34 7.53 -60.38
N LYS A 801 28.42 7.25 -61.12
CA LYS A 801 28.38 6.60 -62.43
C LYS A 801 29.36 5.44 -62.50
N ARG A 802 29.26 4.62 -63.54
CA ARG A 802 30.27 3.59 -63.86
C ARG A 802 30.68 3.60 -65.32
N ALA A 803 31.84 3.01 -65.60
CA ALA A 803 32.21 2.64 -66.96
C ALA A 803 31.19 1.64 -67.57
N PRO A 804 30.89 1.74 -68.86
CA PRO A 804 30.03 0.78 -69.55
C PRO A 804 30.71 -0.59 -69.66
N VAL A 805 29.92 -1.65 -69.63
CA VAL A 805 30.33 -3.03 -69.93
C VAL A 805 29.72 -3.48 -71.25
N ALA A 806 30.23 -4.56 -71.84
CA ALA A 806 29.77 -5.03 -73.15
C ALA A 806 28.27 -5.38 -73.22
N SER A 807 27.62 -5.64 -72.09
CA SER A 807 26.18 -5.94 -72.02
C SER A 807 25.28 -4.71 -71.89
N ASP A 808 25.84 -3.51 -71.79
CA ASP A 808 25.02 -2.30 -71.64
C ASP A 808 24.37 -1.88 -72.97
N PRO A 809 23.05 -1.63 -72.99
CA PRO A 809 22.40 -1.00 -74.12
C PRO A 809 22.99 0.39 -74.42
N ALA A 810 23.04 0.78 -75.69
CA ALA A 810 23.63 2.07 -76.06
C ALA A 810 22.87 3.27 -75.46
N GLU A 811 21.56 3.11 -75.20
CA GLU A 811 20.68 4.12 -74.63
C GLU A 811 20.90 4.42 -73.14
N VAL A 812 21.57 3.53 -72.39
CA VAL A 812 21.90 3.78 -70.96
C VAL A 812 23.28 4.42 -70.77
N ILE A 813 24.08 4.49 -71.85
CA ILE A 813 25.38 5.16 -71.85
C ILE A 813 25.16 6.64 -72.11
N GLY A 814 25.46 7.45 -71.10
CA GLY A 814 25.31 8.90 -71.15
C GLY A 814 26.23 9.55 -72.20
N PRO A 815 25.99 10.83 -72.53
CA PRO A 815 26.80 11.58 -73.49
C PRO A 815 28.26 11.76 -73.05
N ASP A 816 28.56 11.56 -71.76
CA ASP A 816 29.91 11.53 -71.19
C ASP A 816 30.57 10.14 -71.28
N GLY A 817 29.93 9.17 -71.92
CA GLY A 817 30.45 7.81 -72.09
C GLY A 817 30.32 6.92 -70.85
N LEU A 818 29.57 7.37 -69.82
CA LEU A 818 29.40 6.68 -68.55
C LEU A 818 27.93 6.26 -68.33
N VAL A 819 27.71 5.21 -67.54
CA VAL A 819 26.37 4.73 -67.16
C VAL A 819 26.01 5.28 -65.78
N TYR A 820 24.86 5.96 -65.68
CA TYR A 820 24.36 6.51 -64.43
C TYR A 820 23.93 5.40 -63.45
N ILE A 821 24.30 5.53 -62.17
CA ILE A 821 23.87 4.64 -61.09
C ILE A 821 22.86 5.34 -60.20
N GLY A 822 23.19 6.54 -59.72
CA GLY A 822 22.34 7.28 -58.79
C GLY A 822 22.96 8.60 -58.34
N ASP A 823 22.14 9.45 -57.75
CA ASP A 823 22.58 10.68 -57.12
C ASP A 823 22.93 10.37 -55.65
N ALA A 824 24.10 10.80 -55.20
CA ALA A 824 24.49 10.74 -53.80
C ALA A 824 23.75 11.82 -53.00
N VAL A 825 23.50 11.52 -51.73
CA VAL A 825 22.84 12.44 -50.81
C VAL A 825 23.90 13.12 -49.95
N PHE A 826 23.81 14.45 -49.83
CA PHE A 826 24.62 15.20 -48.88
C PHE A 826 24.21 14.88 -47.46
N VAL A 827 25.20 14.67 -46.60
CA VAL A 827 25.03 14.25 -45.22
C VAL A 827 25.62 15.34 -44.32
N LYS A 828 24.73 16.09 -43.66
CA LYS A 828 25.11 17.12 -42.69
C LYS A 828 25.89 16.49 -41.53
N GLY A 829 26.98 17.11 -41.10
CA GLY A 829 27.84 16.65 -40.02
C GLY A 829 28.69 15.41 -40.33
N ALA A 830 28.55 14.77 -41.51
CA ALA A 830 29.30 13.55 -41.81
C ALA A 830 30.82 13.76 -41.91
N ARG A 831 31.25 15.00 -42.15
CA ARG A 831 32.65 15.38 -42.39
C ARG A 831 33.02 16.63 -41.62
N THR A 832 32.95 16.54 -40.29
CA THR A 832 33.38 17.61 -39.38
C THR A 832 34.86 17.97 -39.55
N ASP A 833 35.69 17.03 -40.04
CA ASP A 833 37.08 17.27 -40.44
C ASP A 833 37.19 18.25 -41.62
N VAL A 834 36.30 18.11 -42.62
CA VAL A 834 36.24 18.99 -43.79
C VAL A 834 35.63 20.33 -43.41
N GLU A 835 34.57 20.33 -42.61
CA GLU A 835 33.96 21.56 -42.09
C GLU A 835 34.98 22.42 -41.31
N ALA A 836 35.77 21.79 -40.43
CA ALA A 836 36.81 22.47 -39.68
C ALA A 836 37.98 22.94 -40.57
N ALA A 837 38.28 22.24 -41.67
CA ALA A 837 39.34 22.62 -42.61
C ALA A 837 38.92 23.74 -43.57
N TYR A 838 37.63 23.87 -43.87
CA TYR A 838 37.05 24.85 -44.79
C TYR A 838 35.93 25.67 -44.14
N PRO A 839 36.17 26.33 -42.99
CA PRO A 839 35.11 26.98 -42.21
C PRO A 839 34.51 28.21 -42.91
N ASP A 840 35.22 28.79 -43.88
CA ASP A 840 34.80 29.96 -44.64
C ASP A 840 34.02 29.60 -45.93
N TYR A 841 33.79 28.31 -46.20
CA TYR A 841 33.04 27.86 -47.37
C TYR A 841 31.54 27.74 -47.05
N PRO A 842 30.65 28.17 -47.97
CA PRO A 842 29.22 27.96 -47.80
C PRO A 842 28.91 26.45 -47.77
N LYS A 843 27.92 26.06 -46.96
CA LYS A 843 27.48 24.65 -46.82
C LYS A 843 28.57 23.67 -46.36
N ALA A 844 29.63 24.15 -45.70
CA ALA A 844 30.70 23.30 -45.18
C ALA A 844 30.19 22.19 -44.22
N ASP A 845 29.11 22.48 -43.48
CA ASP A 845 28.41 21.55 -42.58
C ASP A 845 27.79 20.34 -43.30
N ARG A 846 27.62 20.39 -44.64
CA ARG A 846 27.08 19.30 -45.47
C ARG A 846 28.02 18.88 -46.59
N ALA A 847 29.33 19.07 -46.42
CA ALA A 847 30.35 18.69 -47.40
C ALA A 847 30.37 17.18 -47.72
N GLY A 848 30.01 16.33 -46.76
CA GLY A 848 30.00 14.89 -46.93
C GLY A 848 28.85 14.42 -47.82
N TRP A 849 29.09 13.43 -48.68
CA TRP A 849 28.05 12.80 -49.49
C TRP A 849 28.15 11.28 -49.42
N GLY A 850 27.03 10.59 -49.61
CA GLY A 850 26.96 9.14 -49.59
C GLY A 850 25.85 8.57 -50.47
N TYR A 851 26.10 7.38 -51.00
CA TYR A 851 25.17 6.56 -51.77
C TYR A 851 25.32 5.10 -51.36
N MET A 852 24.22 4.42 -51.04
CA MET A 852 24.25 2.99 -50.71
C MET A 852 23.98 2.18 -51.97
N MET A 853 25.03 1.64 -52.58
CA MET A 853 24.92 0.87 -53.81
C MET A 853 24.71 -0.60 -53.49
N LEU A 854 23.66 -1.22 -54.03
CA LEU A 854 23.50 -2.67 -54.00
C LEU A 854 24.17 -3.26 -55.23
N SER A 855 25.26 -4.02 -55.07
CA SER A 855 26.03 -4.58 -56.18
C SER A 855 25.19 -5.46 -57.09
N ASN A 856 24.14 -6.12 -56.57
CA ASN A 856 23.23 -6.99 -57.31
C ASN A 856 22.52 -6.28 -58.48
N PHE A 857 22.42 -4.94 -58.44
CA PHE A 857 21.88 -4.14 -59.54
C PHE A 857 22.89 -3.80 -60.63
N LEU A 858 24.17 -4.14 -60.45
CA LEU A 858 25.16 -4.03 -61.51
C LEU A 858 25.00 -5.20 -62.52
N PRO A 859 25.48 -5.03 -63.77
CA PRO A 859 25.43 -6.09 -64.78
C PRO A 859 25.98 -7.43 -64.30
N ASN A 860 25.55 -8.53 -64.94
CA ASN A 860 25.96 -9.89 -64.58
C ASN A 860 25.65 -10.25 -63.11
N SER A 861 24.46 -9.83 -62.63
CA SER A 861 24.01 -10.00 -61.24
C SER A 861 25.00 -9.43 -60.20
N GLY A 862 25.77 -8.42 -60.60
CA GLY A 862 26.80 -7.81 -59.77
C GLY A 862 28.11 -8.57 -59.67
N ASN A 863 28.47 -9.40 -60.64
CA ASN A 863 29.76 -10.12 -60.65
C ASN A 863 30.69 -9.58 -61.74
N GLY A 864 31.88 -9.11 -61.34
CA GLY A 864 32.91 -8.61 -62.24
C GLY A 864 33.64 -7.38 -61.73
N THR A 865 34.58 -6.87 -62.52
CA THR A 865 35.30 -5.63 -62.23
C THR A 865 34.53 -4.43 -62.78
N PHE A 866 34.28 -3.43 -61.94
CA PHE A 866 33.58 -2.20 -62.30
C PHE A 866 34.41 -0.98 -61.91
N THR A 867 34.48 0.02 -62.79
CA THR A 867 35.04 1.34 -62.45
C THR A 867 33.90 2.29 -62.12
N ILE A 868 33.86 2.79 -60.89
CA ILE A 868 32.88 3.75 -60.37
C ILE A 868 33.49 5.16 -60.38
N TYR A 869 32.70 6.16 -60.74
CA TYR A 869 33.07 7.58 -60.80
C TYR A 869 32.14 8.38 -59.88
N ALA A 870 32.70 9.39 -59.21
CA ALA A 870 31.95 10.40 -58.47
C ALA A 870 32.13 11.78 -59.14
N LEU A 871 31.03 12.39 -59.55
CA LEU A 871 31.01 13.64 -60.32
C LEU A 871 30.26 14.73 -59.54
N ALA A 872 30.94 15.79 -59.12
CA ALA A 872 30.34 16.93 -58.45
C ALA A 872 29.88 18.00 -59.44
N TYR A 873 28.74 18.62 -59.13
CA TYR A 873 28.14 19.73 -59.87
C TYR A 873 27.90 20.90 -58.90
N ASP A 874 28.27 22.11 -59.30
CA ASP A 874 27.97 23.32 -58.54
C ASP A 874 26.67 23.99 -59.02
N GLY A 875 26.34 25.14 -58.42
CA GLY A 875 25.19 25.96 -58.81
C GLY A 875 25.37 26.69 -60.16
N SER A 876 26.61 27.03 -60.52
CA SER A 876 26.97 27.79 -61.74
C SER A 876 27.15 26.91 -62.98
N GLY A 877 27.03 25.60 -62.84
CA GLY A 877 27.00 24.61 -63.91
C GLY A 877 28.34 23.94 -64.21
N HIS A 878 29.38 24.12 -63.38
CA HIS A 878 30.60 23.35 -63.52
C HIS A 878 30.42 21.91 -63.07
N ARG A 879 31.22 21.02 -63.66
CA ARG A 879 31.23 19.58 -63.43
C ARG A 879 32.66 19.12 -63.23
N VAL A 880 32.95 18.46 -62.10
CA VAL A 880 34.29 17.93 -61.77
C VAL A 880 34.21 16.46 -61.37
N GLU A 881 35.15 15.66 -61.86
CA GLU A 881 35.38 14.31 -61.35
C GLU A 881 36.17 14.39 -60.04
N LEU A 882 35.54 13.98 -58.94
CA LEU A 882 36.17 13.91 -57.62
C LEU A 882 37.15 12.73 -57.52
N GLY A 883 36.96 11.73 -58.37
CA GLY A 883 37.82 10.57 -58.54
C GLY A 883 37.07 9.38 -59.13
N GLN A 884 37.82 8.29 -59.32
CA GLN A 884 37.32 7.00 -59.74
C GLN A 884 37.85 5.87 -58.84
N LYS A 885 37.09 4.78 -58.73
CA LYS A 885 37.47 3.56 -58.00
C LYS A 885 37.21 2.34 -58.87
N VAL A 886 38.20 1.47 -59.02
CA VAL A 886 38.03 0.15 -59.60
C VAL A 886 37.69 -0.83 -58.48
N ILE A 887 36.54 -1.49 -58.54
CA ILE A 887 36.12 -2.50 -57.57
C ILE A 887 35.86 -3.83 -58.24
N VAL A 888 36.08 -4.92 -57.50
CA VAL A 888 35.72 -6.27 -57.92
C VAL A 888 34.47 -6.68 -57.15
N CYS A 889 33.33 -6.76 -57.83
CA CYS A 889 32.10 -7.23 -57.21
C CYS A 889 32.00 -8.76 -57.34
N ASP A 890 31.80 -9.46 -56.23
CA ASP A 890 31.70 -10.93 -56.18
C ASP A 890 30.49 -11.38 -55.35
N ASN A 891 29.29 -11.24 -55.93
CA ASN A 891 28.05 -11.71 -55.32
C ASN A 891 27.92 -13.23 -55.34
N ALA A 892 28.56 -13.92 -56.29
CA ALA A 892 28.47 -15.36 -56.46
C ALA A 892 29.09 -16.13 -55.28
N HIS A 893 30.13 -15.60 -54.66
CA HIS A 893 30.76 -16.19 -53.47
C HIS A 893 30.39 -15.49 -52.17
N ARG A 894 29.28 -14.74 -52.14
CA ARG A 894 28.83 -14.09 -50.91
C ARG A 894 28.46 -15.14 -49.87
N VAL A 895 28.97 -14.98 -48.65
CA VAL A 895 28.71 -15.87 -47.50
C VAL A 895 28.00 -15.19 -46.32
N LEU A 896 27.78 -13.87 -46.43
CA LEU A 896 27.21 -13.04 -45.38
C LEU A 896 25.79 -12.56 -45.74
N PRO A 897 24.91 -12.31 -44.75
CA PRO A 897 23.61 -11.66 -44.97
C PRO A 897 23.72 -10.31 -45.68
N PHE A 898 22.70 -9.87 -46.42
CA PHE A 898 22.65 -8.52 -47.02
C PHE A 898 21.21 -8.02 -47.12
N GLY A 899 21.06 -6.72 -47.39
CA GLY A 899 19.76 -6.09 -47.47
C GLY A 899 19.87 -4.57 -47.65
N THR A 900 18.75 -3.87 -47.47
CA THR A 900 18.70 -2.41 -47.40
C THR A 900 17.69 -1.92 -46.36
N ILE A 901 17.96 -0.76 -45.76
CA ILE A 901 16.97 0.04 -45.01
C ILE A 901 16.19 0.92 -45.99
N ASP A 902 14.86 0.90 -45.90
CA ASP A 902 13.97 1.64 -46.80
C ASP A 902 13.46 2.95 -46.17
N THR A 903 13.18 2.96 -44.86
CA THR A 903 12.81 4.17 -44.10
C THR A 903 13.66 4.35 -42.83
N PRO A 904 14.03 5.57 -42.43
CA PRO A 904 13.88 6.81 -43.20
C PRO A 904 14.72 6.80 -44.47
N GLY A 905 14.28 7.59 -45.45
CA GLY A 905 15.14 7.90 -46.59
C GLY A 905 16.43 8.58 -46.11
N GLN A 906 17.51 8.43 -46.87
CA GLN A 906 18.76 9.13 -46.58
C GLN A 906 18.53 10.65 -46.59
N GLY A 907 18.90 11.33 -45.49
CA GLY A 907 18.64 12.75 -45.27
C GLY A 907 17.17 13.09 -44.98
N GLY A 908 16.31 12.10 -44.74
CA GLY A 908 14.89 12.30 -44.43
C GLY A 908 14.67 12.93 -43.06
N VAL A 909 13.58 13.67 -42.90
CA VAL A 909 13.15 14.22 -41.60
C VAL A 909 12.09 13.30 -40.99
N VAL A 910 12.24 12.94 -39.72
CA VAL A 910 11.30 12.09 -38.98
C VAL A 910 10.89 12.73 -37.65
N SER A 911 9.75 12.33 -37.13
CA SER A 911 9.25 12.75 -35.82
C SER A 911 8.17 11.79 -35.29
N GLY A 912 7.88 11.88 -33.99
CA GLY A 912 6.82 11.13 -33.30
C GLY A 912 7.27 9.83 -32.63
N ALA A 913 6.40 9.29 -31.77
CA ALA A 913 6.69 8.16 -30.90
C ALA A 913 6.58 6.78 -31.58
N ASP A 914 6.00 6.70 -32.78
CA ASP A 914 5.73 5.45 -33.49
C ASP A 914 6.20 5.51 -34.95
N TYR A 915 7.39 6.04 -35.21
CA TYR A 915 7.92 6.13 -36.58
C TYR A 915 8.30 4.74 -37.10
N ILE A 916 7.73 4.32 -38.24
CA ILE A 916 8.02 3.00 -38.82
C ILE A 916 9.36 3.03 -39.57
N ASN A 917 10.39 2.45 -38.96
CA ASN A 917 11.65 2.11 -39.61
C ASN A 917 11.54 0.70 -40.18
N PHE A 918 11.62 0.53 -41.50
CA PHE A 918 11.53 -0.79 -42.12
C PHE A 918 12.55 -0.97 -43.25
N GLY A 919 12.83 -2.22 -43.56
CA GLY A 919 13.79 -2.63 -44.59
C GLY A 919 13.65 -4.11 -44.90
N TRP A 920 14.59 -4.64 -45.67
CA TRP A 920 14.61 -6.07 -46.02
C TRP A 920 16.01 -6.65 -45.89
N ALA A 921 16.08 -7.94 -45.55
CA ALA A 921 17.32 -8.69 -45.41
C ALA A 921 17.16 -10.11 -45.97
N LEU A 922 18.25 -10.67 -46.51
CA LEU A 922 18.36 -12.02 -47.06
C LEU A 922 19.72 -12.62 -46.68
N THR A 923 19.86 -13.95 -46.75
CA THR A 923 21.16 -14.63 -46.58
C THR A 923 21.37 -15.74 -47.63
N PRO A 924 22.61 -16.08 -48.03
CA PRO A 924 22.87 -17.17 -48.97
C PRO A 924 22.40 -18.54 -48.45
N GLN A 925 21.81 -19.34 -49.32
CA GLN A 925 21.44 -20.73 -49.02
C GLN A 925 22.70 -21.60 -48.72
N PRO A 926 22.63 -22.59 -47.81
CA PRO A 926 21.45 -23.08 -47.08
C PRO A 926 21.18 -22.35 -45.76
N LYS A 927 21.87 -21.25 -45.47
CA LYS A 927 21.64 -20.46 -44.25
C LYS A 927 20.29 -19.76 -44.33
N TYR A 928 19.74 -19.34 -43.21
CA TYR A 928 18.54 -18.51 -43.16
C TYR A 928 18.60 -17.57 -41.95
N ILE A 929 17.90 -16.44 -42.04
CA ILE A 929 17.66 -15.52 -40.94
C ILE A 929 16.42 -16.02 -40.19
N PRO A 930 16.45 -16.21 -38.87
CA PRO A 930 15.25 -16.54 -38.09
C PRO A 930 14.05 -15.64 -38.38
N ASP A 931 12.92 -16.26 -38.67
CA ASP A 931 11.68 -15.59 -39.11
C ASP A 931 11.08 -14.64 -38.04
N ASP A 932 11.44 -14.82 -36.77
CA ASP A 932 10.99 -13.95 -35.68
C ASP A 932 11.76 -12.63 -35.59
N GLY A 933 12.81 -12.45 -36.41
CA GLY A 933 13.62 -11.23 -36.44
C GLY A 933 14.62 -11.11 -35.29
N SER A 934 14.72 -12.11 -34.40
CA SER A 934 15.53 -12.10 -33.18
C SER A 934 17.03 -11.88 -33.40
N THR A 935 17.52 -12.13 -34.61
CA THR A 935 18.93 -11.96 -34.98
C THR A 935 19.20 -10.70 -35.82
N ILE A 936 18.18 -9.85 -36.00
CA ILE A 936 18.30 -8.53 -36.63
C ILE A 936 18.29 -7.47 -35.53
N TRP A 937 19.23 -6.54 -35.55
CA TRP A 937 19.32 -5.46 -34.57
C TRP A 937 19.24 -4.10 -35.25
N VAL A 938 18.40 -3.23 -34.69
CA VAL A 938 18.31 -1.81 -35.06
C VAL A 938 19.19 -0.98 -34.12
N TRP A 939 19.99 -0.09 -34.69
CA TRP A 939 20.91 0.79 -33.98
C TRP A 939 20.63 2.25 -34.36
N VAL A 940 20.57 3.16 -33.38
CA VAL A 940 20.55 4.61 -33.63
C VAL A 940 21.74 5.24 -32.91
N ASP A 941 22.54 6.01 -33.63
CA ASP A 941 23.79 6.65 -33.17
C ASP A 941 24.77 5.67 -32.50
N GLY A 942 24.77 4.42 -32.98
CA GLY A 942 25.59 3.34 -32.43
C GLY A 942 25.03 2.68 -31.16
N VAL A 943 23.85 3.08 -30.70
CA VAL A 943 23.14 2.47 -29.56
C VAL A 943 22.13 1.44 -30.06
N PRO A 944 22.15 0.19 -29.57
CA PRO A 944 21.18 -0.83 -29.97
C PRO A 944 19.81 -0.55 -29.33
N LEU A 945 18.74 -0.58 -30.13
CA LEU A 945 17.38 -0.31 -29.66
C LEU A 945 16.54 -1.58 -29.50
N GLY A 946 16.70 -2.55 -30.41
CA GLY A 946 15.97 -3.81 -30.34
C GLY A 946 15.87 -4.54 -31.68
N ASN A 947 15.06 -5.59 -31.68
CA ASN A 947 14.84 -6.45 -32.84
C ASN A 947 13.55 -6.04 -33.59
N PRO A 948 13.60 -5.92 -34.93
CA PRO A 948 12.41 -5.66 -35.74
C PRO A 948 11.53 -6.92 -35.83
N VAL A 949 10.24 -6.72 -36.07
CA VAL A 949 9.36 -7.79 -36.57
C VAL A 949 9.83 -8.16 -37.97
N TYR A 950 9.99 -9.45 -38.29
CA TYR A 950 10.52 -9.93 -39.57
C TYR A 950 9.59 -10.98 -40.20
N ASN A 951 9.97 -11.55 -41.35
CA ASN A 951 9.20 -12.53 -42.13
C ASN A 951 7.93 -11.99 -42.82
N ASN A 952 8.02 -10.80 -43.40
CA ASN A 952 6.92 -10.20 -44.18
C ASN A 952 7.21 -10.31 -45.69
N TYR A 953 6.21 -10.76 -46.46
CA TYR A 953 6.35 -10.98 -47.90
C TYR A 953 6.37 -9.66 -48.69
N ARG A 954 7.31 -9.54 -49.63
CA ARG A 954 7.35 -8.47 -50.65
C ARG A 954 7.63 -9.08 -52.02
N ALA A 955 6.69 -8.91 -52.95
CA ALA A 955 6.72 -9.60 -54.24
C ALA A 955 7.91 -9.23 -55.13
N ASP A 956 8.38 -7.97 -55.06
CA ASP A 956 9.55 -7.49 -55.81
C ASP A 956 10.85 -8.17 -55.34
N ILE A 957 11.05 -8.32 -54.02
CA ILE A 957 12.24 -8.96 -53.45
C ILE A 957 12.25 -10.47 -53.70
N ALA A 958 11.10 -11.13 -53.51
CA ALA A 958 10.95 -12.55 -53.82
C ALA A 958 11.29 -12.86 -55.29
N THR A 959 10.85 -11.98 -56.20
CA THR A 959 11.10 -12.12 -57.64
C THR A 959 12.55 -11.83 -58.02
N LEU A 960 13.18 -10.85 -57.37
CA LEU A 960 14.54 -10.41 -57.69
C LEU A 960 15.63 -11.36 -57.14
N PHE A 961 15.34 -12.04 -56.02
CA PHE A 961 16.30 -12.91 -55.33
C PHE A 961 15.77 -14.33 -55.06
N PRO A 962 15.27 -15.08 -56.07
CA PRO A 962 14.63 -16.38 -55.85
C PRO A 962 15.58 -17.48 -55.34
N GLY A 963 16.90 -17.26 -55.43
CA GLY A 963 17.94 -18.21 -55.01
C GLY A 963 18.52 -17.97 -53.61
N TYR A 964 18.03 -16.98 -52.88
CA TYR A 964 18.46 -16.66 -51.52
C TYR A 964 17.46 -17.18 -50.48
N ALA A 965 17.90 -17.33 -49.23
CA ALA A 965 16.99 -17.65 -48.13
C ALA A 965 16.24 -16.40 -47.66
N ASN A 966 15.05 -16.63 -47.10
CA ASN A 966 14.11 -15.61 -46.64
C ASN A 966 13.45 -14.75 -47.74
N SER A 967 13.60 -15.10 -49.02
CA SER A 967 13.03 -14.31 -50.12
C SER A 967 11.50 -14.15 -50.07
N ASP A 968 10.77 -15.14 -49.54
CA ASP A 968 9.31 -15.07 -49.33
C ASP A 968 8.90 -14.36 -48.02
N GLY A 969 9.86 -13.82 -47.28
CA GLY A 969 9.66 -13.20 -45.97
C GLY A 969 10.68 -12.09 -45.69
N ALA A 970 11.18 -11.43 -46.73
CA ALA A 970 12.40 -10.64 -46.62
C ALA A 970 12.25 -9.36 -45.79
N VAL A 971 11.03 -8.90 -45.51
CA VAL A 971 10.76 -7.58 -44.91
C VAL A 971 10.64 -7.66 -43.40
N GLY A 972 11.26 -6.70 -42.73
CA GLY A 972 11.00 -6.41 -41.33
C GLY A 972 10.76 -4.94 -41.05
N PHE A 973 10.17 -4.63 -39.89
CA PHE A 973 9.92 -3.27 -39.41
C PHE A 973 10.09 -3.14 -37.89
N TYR A 974 10.44 -1.93 -37.45
CA TYR A 974 10.63 -1.52 -36.07
C TYR A 974 9.90 -0.19 -35.82
N LEU A 975 9.23 -0.06 -34.68
CA LEU A 975 8.63 1.20 -34.25
C LEU A 975 9.67 2.01 -33.47
N LEU A 976 10.15 3.08 -34.09
CA LEU A 976 11.13 3.99 -33.53
C LEU A 976 10.41 5.14 -32.82
N ASP A 977 10.62 5.26 -31.51
CA ASP A 977 10.25 6.45 -30.75
C ASP A 977 11.31 7.54 -30.97
N THR A 978 11.03 8.46 -31.88
CA THR A 978 11.95 9.56 -32.19
C THR A 978 11.92 10.66 -31.13
N THR A 979 10.90 10.69 -30.24
CA THR A 979 10.79 11.68 -29.16
C THR A 979 11.80 11.44 -28.03
N ALA A 980 12.39 10.25 -27.98
CA ALA A 980 13.47 9.90 -27.08
C ALA A 980 14.85 10.46 -27.48
N PHE A 981 14.95 11.14 -28.63
CA PHE A 981 16.20 11.68 -29.17
C PHE A 981 16.12 13.20 -29.31
N ASP A 982 17.28 13.85 -29.19
CA ASP A 982 17.41 15.29 -29.42
C ASP A 982 17.02 15.67 -30.85
N ASN A 983 16.57 16.90 -31.07
CA ASN A 983 16.39 17.40 -32.43
C ASN A 983 17.76 17.60 -33.09
N GLY A 984 17.94 17.08 -34.30
CA GLY A 984 19.22 17.13 -34.98
C GLY A 984 19.43 15.98 -35.95
N VAL A 985 20.67 15.80 -36.41
CA VAL A 985 21.04 14.73 -37.34
C VAL A 985 21.41 13.47 -36.55
N HIS A 986 20.79 12.35 -36.92
CA HIS A 986 21.01 11.03 -36.34
C HIS A 986 21.38 10.03 -37.44
N ASN A 987 21.93 8.89 -37.04
CA ASN A 987 22.24 7.77 -37.93
C ASN A 987 21.57 6.48 -37.46
N ILE A 988 20.88 5.78 -38.35
CA ILE A 988 20.28 4.46 -38.08
C ILE A 988 20.96 3.37 -38.91
N ALA A 989 21.20 2.20 -38.33
CA ALA A 989 21.80 1.06 -39.01
C ALA A 989 21.15 -0.25 -38.56
N TRP A 990 21.17 -1.26 -39.43
CA TRP A 990 20.70 -2.61 -39.12
C TRP A 990 21.86 -3.60 -39.25
N SER A 991 22.02 -4.47 -38.25
CA SER A 991 22.94 -5.62 -38.32
C SER A 991 22.13 -6.92 -38.32
N VAL A 992 22.46 -7.84 -39.21
CA VAL A 992 21.74 -9.10 -39.42
C VAL A 992 22.68 -10.27 -39.20
N THR A 993 22.25 -11.23 -38.38
CA THR A 993 22.97 -12.48 -38.15
C THR A 993 22.15 -13.66 -38.67
N ASP A 994 22.74 -14.52 -39.49
CA ASP A 994 22.08 -15.76 -39.92
C ASP A 994 22.20 -16.89 -38.87
N ASN A 995 21.50 -18.00 -39.10
CA ASN A 995 21.47 -19.16 -38.22
C ASN A 995 22.83 -19.86 -38.02
N GLU A 996 23.84 -19.56 -38.85
CA GLU A 996 25.21 -20.08 -38.72
C GLU A 996 26.16 -19.04 -38.09
N GLY A 997 25.61 -17.93 -37.58
CA GLY A 997 26.36 -16.89 -36.88
C GLY A 997 27.10 -15.90 -37.78
N ALA A 998 26.91 -15.96 -39.11
CA ALA A 998 27.49 -14.97 -40.00
C ALA A 998 26.70 -13.67 -39.90
N THR A 999 27.42 -12.58 -39.58
CA THR A 999 26.86 -11.26 -39.29
C THR A 999 27.34 -10.25 -40.30
N ASP A 1000 26.44 -9.39 -40.80
CA ASP A 1000 26.80 -8.22 -41.60
C ASP A 1000 25.81 -7.07 -41.39
N GLY A 1001 26.25 -5.86 -41.73
CA GLY A 1001 25.37 -4.70 -41.82
C GLY A 1001 24.58 -4.73 -43.13
N ILE A 1002 23.33 -4.28 -43.10
CA ILE A 1002 22.48 -4.13 -44.31
C ILE A 1002 22.31 -2.66 -44.73
N GLY A 1003 23.28 -1.83 -44.33
CA GLY A 1003 23.33 -0.41 -44.59
C GLY A 1003 22.97 0.46 -43.38
N SER A 1004 23.24 1.75 -43.54
CA SER A 1004 22.88 2.81 -42.59
C SER A 1004 22.23 4.00 -43.30
N ARG A 1005 21.52 4.84 -42.56
CA ARG A 1005 20.89 6.06 -43.04
C ARG A 1005 21.16 7.18 -42.05
N TYR A 1006 21.64 8.31 -42.56
CA TYR A 1006 21.54 9.54 -41.80
C TYR A 1006 20.17 10.17 -42.03
N PHE A 1007 19.57 10.72 -40.99
CA PHE A 1007 18.25 11.33 -41.02
C PHE A 1007 18.20 12.44 -39.97
N GLU A 1008 17.23 13.34 -40.06
CA GLU A 1008 17.05 14.43 -39.13
C GLU A 1008 15.83 14.15 -38.25
N ILE A 1009 16.01 14.21 -36.93
CA ILE A 1009 14.92 14.19 -35.97
C ILE A 1009 14.48 15.63 -35.73
N GLN A 1010 13.20 15.88 -35.98
CA GLN A 1010 12.56 17.17 -35.75
C GLN A 1010 11.27 16.96 -34.95
N ASN A 1011 11.43 16.68 -33.66
CA ASN A 1011 10.39 16.81 -32.64
C ASN A 1011 10.17 18.30 -32.35
N LEU A 1012 9.58 19.01 -33.32
CA LEU A 1012 9.13 20.37 -33.10
C LEU A 1012 8.16 20.35 -31.92
N GLY A 1013 8.54 21.06 -30.85
CA GLY A 1013 7.79 21.51 -29.66
C GLY A 1013 6.32 21.68 -29.92
N SER A 1014 5.75 20.49 -29.92
CA SER A 1014 4.40 20.04 -29.88
C SER A 1014 4.53 18.51 -29.79
N ALA A 1015 5.34 18.03 -28.84
CA ALA A 1015 5.16 16.69 -28.29
C ALA A 1015 4.66 16.73 -26.85
N SER A 1016 4.44 17.93 -26.27
CA SER A 1016 3.43 18.16 -25.23
C SER A 1016 2.29 19.10 -25.68
N ALA A 1017 2.26 19.50 -26.97
CA ALA A 1017 1.10 20.13 -27.63
C ALA A 1017 0.65 19.46 -28.97
N GLN A 1018 1.36 18.45 -29.49
CA GLN A 1018 0.88 17.51 -30.52
C GLN A 1018 1.25 16.03 -30.25
N VAL A 1019 1.48 15.69 -28.98
CA VAL A 1019 0.98 14.41 -28.41
C VAL A 1019 -0.11 14.75 -27.38
N LYS A 1020 -1.07 15.59 -27.81
CA LYS A 1020 -2.45 15.74 -27.29
C LYS A 1020 -3.16 16.80 -28.15
N ASN A 1021 -3.47 16.46 -29.41
CA ASN A 1021 -4.68 16.89 -30.15
C ASN A 1021 -4.56 16.64 -31.66
N ILE A 1022 -4.59 15.35 -32.06
CA ILE A 1022 -5.34 15.00 -33.27
C ILE A 1022 -6.83 15.15 -32.89
N GLN A 1023 -7.37 16.38 -32.91
CA GLN A 1023 -8.80 16.64 -33.08
C GLN A 1023 -9.11 18.13 -33.30
N LYS A 1024 -9.49 18.47 -34.55
CA LYS A 1024 -10.03 19.77 -35.07
C LYS A 1024 -8.98 20.89 -35.27
N LEU A 1025 -8.81 21.56 -36.41
CA LEU A 1025 -9.70 21.79 -37.55
C LEU A 1025 -8.89 21.80 -38.86
N LEU A 1026 -9.15 20.84 -39.75
CA LEU A 1026 -9.48 21.19 -41.13
C LEU A 1026 -11.00 21.08 -41.20
N SER A 1027 -11.69 22.21 -41.10
CA SER A 1027 -12.98 22.33 -41.75
C SER A 1027 -12.69 22.74 -43.19
N PHE A 1028 -12.57 21.74 -44.05
CA PHE A 1028 -13.21 21.84 -45.35
C PHE A 1028 -14.02 20.58 -45.51
N GLU A 1029 -15.32 20.78 -45.65
CA GLU A 1029 -16.11 20.10 -46.66
C GLU A 1029 -15.20 19.48 -47.73
N LYS A 1030 -15.03 18.15 -47.70
CA LYS A 1030 -14.23 17.36 -48.65
C LYS A 1030 -12.80 17.90 -48.90
N GLU A 1031 -11.81 17.47 -48.13
CA GLU A 1031 -10.42 17.53 -48.60
C GLU A 1031 -10.11 16.40 -49.58
N LYS A 1032 -9.32 16.72 -50.61
CA LYS A 1032 -8.88 15.86 -51.72
C LYS A 1032 -7.95 14.69 -51.30
N SER A 1033 -8.07 14.14 -50.09
CA SER A 1033 -7.13 13.20 -49.47
C SER A 1033 -7.57 11.74 -49.40
N GLY A 1034 -8.82 11.40 -49.76
CA GLY A 1034 -9.30 10.01 -49.68
C GLY A 1034 -9.42 9.50 -48.23
N ARG A 1035 -9.99 10.30 -47.32
CA ARG A 1035 -10.20 9.91 -45.91
C ARG A 1035 -11.69 9.85 -45.60
N LEU A 1036 -12.18 8.73 -45.04
CA LEU A 1036 -13.58 8.53 -44.69
C LEU A 1036 -13.80 8.68 -43.17
N LYS A 1037 -14.63 9.64 -42.76
CA LYS A 1037 -15.05 9.86 -41.36
C LYS A 1037 -16.54 9.58 -41.24
N VAL A 1038 -16.95 8.69 -40.32
CA VAL A 1038 -18.36 8.36 -40.11
C VAL A 1038 -18.77 8.69 -38.67
N ASP A 1039 -19.43 9.84 -38.49
CA ASP A 1039 -20.00 10.25 -37.18
C ASP A 1039 -21.38 9.61 -36.99
N LEU A 1040 -21.45 8.54 -36.19
CA LEU A 1040 -22.68 7.84 -35.86
C LEU A 1040 -23.36 8.52 -34.67
N LYS A 1041 -24.17 9.57 -34.91
CA LYS A 1041 -25.05 10.15 -33.87
C LYS A 1041 -26.25 9.23 -33.57
N LYS A 1042 -25.99 8.03 -33.07
CA LYS A 1042 -27.01 7.17 -32.44
C LYS A 1042 -26.50 6.78 -31.06
N VAL A 1043 -27.24 7.18 -30.04
CA VAL A 1043 -26.94 6.85 -28.65
C VAL A 1043 -27.13 5.34 -28.45
N ILE A 1044 -26.08 4.64 -28.02
CA ILE A 1044 -26.22 3.27 -27.49
C ILE A 1044 -26.63 3.44 -26.02
N THR A 1045 -27.93 3.34 -25.73
CA THR A 1045 -28.48 3.43 -24.37
C THR A 1045 -28.76 2.06 -23.80
N GLY A 1046 -28.43 1.85 -22.52
CA GLY A 1046 -28.65 0.60 -21.81
C GLY A 1046 -30.13 0.27 -21.47
N TYR A 1047 -30.36 -1.05 -21.39
CA TYR A 1047 -31.46 -1.83 -20.79
C TYR A 1047 -32.92 -1.51 -21.19
N GLU A 1048 -33.41 -2.29 -22.15
CA GLU A 1048 -34.77 -2.83 -22.07
C GLU A 1048 -34.67 -4.26 -21.51
N ILE A 1049 -35.27 -4.50 -20.33
CA ILE A 1049 -35.42 -5.86 -19.79
C ILE A 1049 -36.46 -6.57 -20.65
N GLN A 1050 -36.01 -7.32 -21.65
CA GLN A 1050 -36.73 -8.53 -22.03
C GLN A 1050 -36.08 -9.70 -21.30
N ARG A 1051 -36.79 -10.22 -20.29
CA ARG A 1051 -36.45 -11.50 -19.67
C ARG A 1051 -36.56 -12.59 -20.73
N GLU A 1052 -35.46 -12.95 -21.35
CA GLU A 1052 -35.37 -14.25 -22.01
C GLU A 1052 -34.23 -15.07 -21.41
N LYS A 1053 -34.65 -16.09 -20.64
CA LYS A 1053 -33.82 -17.20 -20.21
C LYS A 1053 -33.36 -17.98 -21.44
N TRP A 1054 -32.08 -17.91 -21.76
CA TRP A 1054 -31.45 -18.98 -22.53
C TRP A 1054 -31.03 -20.11 -21.58
N ARG A 1055 -31.91 -21.11 -21.46
CA ARG A 1055 -31.54 -22.50 -21.11
C ARG A 1055 -31.77 -23.35 -22.36
N ASN A 1056 -30.72 -24.02 -22.81
CA ASN A 1056 -30.75 -25.15 -23.76
C ASN A 1056 -31.62 -24.97 -25.02
N GLY A 1057 -31.03 -24.37 -26.06
CA GLY A 1057 -31.33 -24.63 -27.47
C GLY A 1057 -32.77 -24.96 -27.86
N ASN A 1058 -33.60 -23.92 -28.06
CA ASN A 1058 -34.61 -23.79 -29.14
C ASN A 1058 -35.48 -22.53 -28.90
N LEU A 1059 -35.69 -21.74 -29.95
CA LEU A 1059 -36.56 -20.55 -29.96
C LEU A 1059 -38.03 -20.93 -30.24
N ALA A 1060 -38.96 -20.46 -29.42
CA ALA A 1060 -40.39 -20.39 -29.76
C ALA A 1060 -40.96 -19.05 -29.26
N LEU A 1061 -41.39 -18.21 -30.20
CA LEU A 1061 -42.04 -16.91 -29.99
C LEU A 1061 -43.48 -17.09 -29.49
N GLY A 1062 -43.93 -16.18 -28.62
CA GLY A 1062 -45.31 -16.16 -28.11
C GLY A 1062 -45.73 -14.83 -27.47
N ASP A 1063 -46.04 -13.86 -28.33
CA ASP A 1063 -47.16 -12.91 -28.29
C ASP A 1063 -47.69 -12.29 -26.96
N ASN A 1064 -47.56 -10.95 -26.94
CA ASN A 1064 -48.64 -9.95 -26.84
C ASN A 1064 -48.99 -9.22 -25.52
N GLN A 1065 -48.83 -7.88 -25.63
CA GLN A 1065 -49.66 -6.76 -25.13
C GLN A 1065 -49.56 -6.27 -23.68
N ASN A 1066 -48.82 -5.16 -23.49
CA ASN A 1066 -49.38 -3.83 -23.17
C ASN A 1066 -48.27 -2.81 -22.88
N SER A 1067 -48.08 -1.86 -23.79
CA SER A 1067 -47.38 -0.60 -23.52
C SER A 1067 -48.13 0.51 -24.23
N SER A 1068 -48.65 1.46 -23.45
CA SER A 1068 -49.28 2.68 -23.95
C SER A 1068 -48.71 3.88 -23.22
N TYR A 1069 -48.40 4.90 -24.02
CA TYR A 1069 -48.11 6.31 -23.74
C TYR A 1069 -46.64 6.76 -23.65
N ILE A 1070 -46.16 7.07 -24.86
CA ILE A 1070 -45.32 8.20 -25.29
C ILE A 1070 -45.80 9.53 -24.69
N GLU A 1071 -44.87 10.39 -24.28
CA GLU A 1071 -44.91 11.84 -24.58
C GLU A 1071 -43.51 12.49 -24.57
N ASN A 1072 -43.10 12.90 -25.78
CA ASN A 1072 -42.40 14.12 -26.19
C ASN A 1072 -41.22 14.69 -25.38
N VAL A 1073 -40.05 14.73 -26.03
CA VAL A 1073 -39.25 15.97 -26.12
C VAL A 1073 -39.08 16.30 -27.59
N GLU A 1074 -39.82 17.31 -28.02
CA GLU A 1074 -39.82 17.86 -29.37
C GLU A 1074 -38.50 18.54 -29.74
N SER A 1075 -38.25 18.50 -31.04
CA SER A 1075 -37.40 19.37 -31.84
C SER A 1075 -37.74 20.86 -31.70
N GLN A 1076 -36.74 21.72 -31.51
CA GLN A 1076 -36.74 23.08 -32.05
C GLN A 1076 -35.37 23.39 -32.65
N GLY A 1077 -35.36 23.67 -33.96
CA GLY A 1077 -34.16 23.91 -34.76
C GLY A 1077 -33.74 25.37 -34.85
N LYS A 1078 -32.52 25.59 -35.35
CA LYS A 1078 -32.13 26.76 -36.16
C LYS A 1078 -31.03 26.35 -37.15
N ASP A 1079 -31.19 26.82 -38.38
CA ASP A 1079 -30.38 26.57 -39.57
C ASP A 1079 -28.89 26.90 -39.40
N TYR A 1080 -28.02 26.10 -40.02
CA TYR A 1080 -26.76 26.55 -40.63
C TYR A 1080 -26.49 25.73 -41.90
N GLU A 1081 -25.88 26.41 -42.87
CA GLU A 1081 -25.85 26.15 -44.30
C GLU A 1081 -25.19 24.84 -44.76
N ALA A 1082 -25.52 24.52 -46.02
CA ALA A 1082 -25.13 23.34 -46.75
C ALA A 1082 -23.63 23.27 -47.06
N GLY A 1083 -23.05 22.11 -46.73
CA GLY A 1083 -21.98 21.51 -47.51
C GLY A 1083 -21.32 20.31 -46.82
N SER A 1084 -21.70 19.09 -47.23
CA SER A 1084 -20.79 17.95 -47.42
C SER A 1084 -21.55 16.83 -48.14
N VAL A 1085 -20.94 16.26 -49.17
CA VAL A 1085 -21.54 15.33 -50.14
C VAL A 1085 -21.83 13.95 -49.51
N TYR A 1086 -22.99 13.39 -49.87
CA TYR A 1086 -23.55 12.10 -49.48
C TYR A 1086 -22.79 10.87 -50.02
N PHE A 1087 -22.81 9.76 -49.26
CA PHE A 1087 -23.04 8.42 -49.79
C PHE A 1087 -24.16 7.73 -48.96
N GLU A 1088 -24.91 6.83 -49.59
CA GLU A 1088 -26.17 6.28 -49.10
C GLU A 1088 -26.01 5.47 -47.81
N LYS A 1089 -26.49 6.06 -46.70
CA LYS A 1089 -26.75 5.31 -45.47
C LYS A 1089 -27.98 4.43 -45.69
N SER A 1090 -27.80 3.16 -46.07
CA SER A 1090 -28.87 2.17 -45.91
C SER A 1090 -28.85 1.68 -44.46
N GLU A 1091 -29.69 2.24 -43.60
CA GLU A 1091 -29.99 1.60 -42.31
C GLU A 1091 -30.99 0.47 -42.58
N GLU A 1092 -30.52 -0.77 -42.52
CA GLU A 1092 -31.39 -1.95 -42.47
C GLU A 1092 -31.42 -2.49 -41.04
N ILE A 1093 -32.59 -2.94 -40.61
CA ILE A 1093 -32.74 -3.78 -39.42
C ILE A 1093 -32.55 -5.22 -39.90
N GLY A 1094 -31.50 -5.88 -39.41
CA GLY A 1094 -31.25 -7.29 -39.69
C GLY A 1094 -32.33 -8.20 -39.12
N GLU A 1095 -32.39 -9.45 -39.56
CA GLU A 1095 -33.42 -10.42 -39.14
C GLU A 1095 -33.49 -10.64 -37.61
N GLU A 1096 -32.43 -10.32 -36.88
CA GLU A 1096 -32.31 -10.43 -35.41
C GLU A 1096 -32.49 -9.09 -34.65
N GLY A 1097 -32.90 -8.01 -35.34
CA GLY A 1097 -33.10 -6.69 -34.72
C GLY A 1097 -31.84 -5.82 -34.60
N GLU A 1098 -30.70 -6.30 -35.08
CA GLU A 1098 -29.44 -5.53 -35.17
C GLU A 1098 -29.51 -4.42 -36.23
N LYS A 1099 -28.90 -3.26 -35.95
CA LYS A 1099 -28.76 -2.17 -36.94
C LYS A 1099 -27.50 -2.39 -37.76
N ILE A 1100 -27.63 -2.38 -39.08
CA ILE A 1100 -26.51 -2.56 -40.01
C ILE A 1100 -26.10 -1.22 -40.62
N ILE A 1101 -24.80 -0.94 -40.65
CA ILE A 1101 -24.20 0.23 -41.28
C ILE A 1101 -23.14 -0.24 -42.28
N ARG A 1102 -23.26 0.16 -43.54
CA ARG A 1102 -22.32 -0.20 -44.60
C ARG A 1102 -21.45 1.00 -44.97
N ILE A 1103 -20.17 0.75 -45.18
CA ILE A 1103 -19.10 1.73 -45.42
C ILE A 1103 -18.25 1.21 -46.58
N GLU A 1104 -17.92 2.05 -47.56
CA GLU A 1104 -16.96 1.70 -48.62
C GLU A 1104 -15.78 2.67 -48.62
N ILE A 1105 -14.57 2.15 -48.82
CA ILE A 1105 -13.32 2.92 -48.89
C ILE A 1105 -12.41 2.38 -50.00
N GLU A 1106 -11.44 3.17 -50.46
CA GLU A 1106 -10.35 2.69 -51.31
C GLU A 1106 -9.15 2.18 -50.48
N GLU A 1107 -8.25 1.42 -51.10
CA GLU A 1107 -7.02 0.92 -50.49
C GLU A 1107 -6.15 2.08 -49.99
N LEU A 1108 -5.56 1.92 -48.79
CA LEU A 1108 -4.82 2.94 -48.02
C LEU A 1108 -5.66 4.07 -47.42
N GLU A 1109 -6.97 4.09 -47.66
CA GLU A 1109 -7.85 5.03 -46.98
C GLU A 1109 -8.07 4.64 -45.51
N ARG A 1110 -8.40 5.65 -44.71
CA ARG A 1110 -8.61 5.52 -43.26
C ARG A 1110 -10.10 5.47 -42.95
N VAL A 1111 -10.47 4.65 -41.96
CA VAL A 1111 -11.78 4.62 -41.31
C VAL A 1111 -11.65 5.03 -39.84
N GLU A 1112 -12.54 5.93 -39.41
CA GLU A 1112 -12.73 6.28 -38.00
C GLU A 1112 -14.22 6.28 -37.67
N LEU A 1113 -14.61 5.51 -36.66
CA LEU A 1113 -15.97 5.44 -36.13
C LEU A 1113 -16.00 6.01 -34.72
N ARG A 1114 -16.97 6.85 -34.42
CA ARG A 1114 -17.17 7.43 -33.08
C ARG A 1114 -18.52 7.02 -32.51
N PHE A 1115 -18.51 6.54 -31.28
CA PHE A 1115 -19.65 6.03 -30.53
C PHE A 1115 -19.94 6.91 -29.32
N GLU A 1116 -21.22 7.14 -29.03
CA GLU A 1116 -21.68 7.73 -27.77
C GLU A 1116 -22.33 6.63 -26.92
N VAL A 1117 -21.67 6.25 -25.81
CA VAL A 1117 -22.13 5.19 -24.90
C VAL A 1117 -22.68 5.82 -23.62
N LYS A 1118 -23.94 5.53 -23.28
CA LYS A 1118 -24.57 5.98 -22.03
C LYS A 1118 -24.81 4.79 -21.10
N GLY A 1119 -23.86 4.55 -20.21
CA GLY A 1119 -23.84 3.44 -19.26
C GLY A 1119 -23.24 2.16 -19.85
N GLY A 1120 -22.17 1.65 -19.21
CA GLY A 1120 -21.40 0.47 -19.65
C GLY A 1120 -20.13 0.79 -20.45
N GLU A 1121 -19.29 -0.21 -20.66
CA GLU A 1121 -18.04 -0.17 -21.45
C GLU A 1121 -18.30 -0.56 -22.91
N LEU A 1122 -17.67 0.15 -23.86
CA LEU A 1122 -17.71 -0.19 -25.29
C LEU A 1122 -16.81 -1.39 -25.60
N ILE A 1123 -17.35 -2.39 -26.30
CA ILE A 1123 -16.62 -3.53 -26.81
C ILE A 1123 -16.83 -3.70 -28.32
N GLY A 1124 -15.88 -4.33 -29.00
CA GLY A 1124 -15.97 -4.61 -30.43
C GLY A 1124 -15.29 -5.92 -30.84
N TRP A 1125 -15.81 -6.54 -31.90
CA TRP A 1125 -15.30 -7.78 -32.48
C TRP A 1125 -15.49 -7.80 -33.99
N GLY A 1126 -14.83 -8.73 -34.67
CA GLY A 1126 -14.92 -8.92 -36.12
C GLY A 1126 -16.25 -9.56 -36.56
N ALA A 1127 -16.20 -10.40 -37.59
CA ALA A 1127 -17.42 -10.97 -38.20
C ALA A 1127 -18.21 -11.91 -37.25
N LYS A 1128 -17.56 -12.43 -36.20
CA LYS A 1128 -18.14 -13.26 -35.13
C LYS A 1128 -17.49 -12.88 -33.80
N LYS A 1129 -18.14 -13.17 -32.67
CA LYS A 1129 -17.71 -12.71 -31.33
C LYS A 1129 -16.33 -13.23 -30.91
N GLU A 1130 -15.91 -14.37 -31.46
CA GLU A 1130 -14.60 -14.98 -31.20
C GLU A 1130 -13.49 -14.45 -32.12
N LYS A 1131 -13.82 -13.62 -33.12
CA LYS A 1131 -12.85 -13.01 -34.02
C LYS A 1131 -12.53 -11.60 -33.53
N THR A 1132 -11.24 -11.33 -33.34
CA THR A 1132 -10.75 -9.99 -32.99
C THR A 1132 -11.05 -9.00 -34.12
N LEU A 1133 -10.95 -7.71 -33.79
CA LEU A 1133 -11.00 -6.65 -34.79
C LEU A 1133 -9.82 -6.79 -35.79
N PRO A 1134 -9.94 -6.23 -37.01
CA PRO A 1134 -8.92 -6.35 -38.06
C PRO A 1134 -7.54 -5.87 -37.61
N ILE A 1135 -6.50 -6.52 -38.11
CA ILE A 1135 -5.11 -6.19 -37.81
C ILE A 1135 -4.81 -4.75 -38.27
N GLY A 1136 -4.14 -3.98 -37.41
CA GLY A 1136 -3.89 -2.54 -37.62
C GLY A 1136 -5.04 -1.62 -37.21
N SER A 1137 -6.10 -2.14 -36.59
CA SER A 1137 -7.17 -1.34 -36.00
C SER A 1137 -6.97 -1.11 -34.50
N THR A 1138 -7.56 -0.03 -33.98
CA THR A 1138 -7.51 0.37 -32.58
C THR A 1138 -8.92 0.72 -32.11
N LEU A 1139 -9.28 0.33 -30.88
CA LEU A 1139 -10.54 0.72 -30.22
C LEU A 1139 -10.21 1.42 -28.91
N ASP A 1140 -10.34 2.74 -28.88
CA ASP A 1140 -10.28 3.56 -27.67
C ASP A 1140 -11.67 3.52 -27.00
N LYS A 1141 -11.79 2.67 -25.98
CA LYS A 1141 -13.06 2.40 -25.31
C LYS A 1141 -13.55 3.56 -24.45
N GLU A 1142 -12.63 4.35 -23.87
CA GLU A 1142 -12.95 5.50 -23.03
C GLU A 1142 -13.50 6.66 -23.84
N LYS A 1143 -12.91 6.91 -25.02
CA LYS A 1143 -13.37 7.97 -25.93
C LYS A 1143 -14.46 7.50 -26.90
N GLY A 1144 -14.75 6.20 -26.92
CA GLY A 1144 -15.68 5.58 -27.85
C GLY A 1144 -15.23 5.71 -29.31
N ILE A 1145 -13.93 5.57 -29.61
CA ILE A 1145 -13.38 5.76 -30.97
C ILE A 1145 -12.77 4.46 -31.48
N PHE A 1146 -13.26 3.96 -32.62
CA PHE A 1146 -12.60 2.93 -33.39
C PHE A 1146 -11.84 3.55 -34.57
N TYR A 1147 -10.61 3.12 -34.79
CA TYR A 1147 -9.72 3.59 -35.85
C TYR A 1147 -9.16 2.40 -36.63
N TRP A 1148 -9.09 2.51 -37.95
CA TRP A 1148 -8.43 1.52 -38.80
C TRP A 1148 -7.92 2.15 -40.10
N GLN A 1149 -6.65 1.91 -40.43
CA GLN A 1149 -6.10 2.22 -41.76
C GLN A 1149 -5.52 0.94 -42.38
N PRO A 1150 -6.30 0.22 -43.20
CA PRO A 1150 -5.84 -1.00 -43.86
C PRO A 1150 -4.66 -0.71 -44.79
N GLY A 1151 -3.58 -1.48 -44.64
CA GLY A 1151 -2.44 -1.45 -45.55
C GLY A 1151 -2.78 -2.05 -46.93
N PRO A 1152 -1.84 -2.03 -47.89
CA PRO A 1152 -2.03 -2.67 -49.20
C PRO A 1152 -2.38 -4.16 -49.05
N GLY A 1153 -3.34 -4.66 -49.82
CA GLY A 1153 -3.77 -6.08 -49.83
C GLY A 1153 -4.99 -6.44 -48.97
N PHE A 1154 -5.57 -5.50 -48.21
CA PHE A 1154 -6.77 -5.72 -47.37
C PHE A 1154 -8.10 -5.61 -48.13
N LEU A 1155 -8.12 -5.89 -49.44
CA LEU A 1155 -9.28 -5.69 -50.31
C LEU A 1155 -10.50 -6.55 -49.93
N GLY A 1156 -11.71 -6.08 -50.26
CA GLY A 1156 -12.97 -6.80 -50.06
C GLY A 1156 -13.76 -6.37 -48.82
N LYS A 1157 -14.80 -7.13 -48.47
CA LYS A 1157 -15.76 -6.81 -47.40
C LYS A 1157 -15.33 -7.34 -46.04
N HIS A 1158 -15.31 -6.47 -45.03
CA HIS A 1158 -14.99 -6.74 -43.64
C HIS A 1158 -16.19 -6.42 -42.75
N VAL A 1159 -16.61 -7.36 -41.90
CA VAL A 1159 -17.77 -7.17 -41.00
C VAL A 1159 -17.27 -7.07 -39.56
N LEU A 1160 -17.72 -6.02 -38.85
CA LEU A 1160 -17.37 -5.67 -37.48
C LEU A 1160 -18.65 -5.50 -36.66
N HIS A 1161 -18.57 -5.68 -35.35
CA HIS A 1161 -19.68 -5.48 -34.42
C HIS A 1161 -19.23 -4.71 -33.18
N PHE A 1162 -20.10 -3.86 -32.64
CA PHE A 1162 -19.84 -3.06 -31.44
C PHE A 1162 -21.04 -3.06 -30.48
N SER A 1163 -20.80 -3.15 -29.17
CA SER A 1163 -21.85 -3.23 -28.14
C SER A 1163 -21.38 -2.56 -26.82
N ALA A 1164 -22.31 -2.23 -25.93
CA ALA A 1164 -22.03 -1.76 -24.58
C ALA A 1164 -22.28 -2.87 -23.53
N THR A 1165 -21.45 -2.98 -22.50
CA THR A 1165 -21.58 -4.00 -21.44
C THR A 1165 -21.33 -3.44 -20.03
N ASP A 1166 -21.99 -3.98 -19.02
CA ASP A 1166 -21.70 -3.75 -17.59
C ASP A 1166 -20.87 -4.88 -16.95
N GLY A 1167 -20.35 -5.81 -17.78
CA GLY A 1167 -19.65 -7.01 -17.32
C GLY A 1167 -20.57 -8.21 -17.04
N ARG A 1168 -21.91 -8.06 -17.08
CA ARG A 1168 -22.88 -9.16 -16.90
C ARG A 1168 -23.84 -9.33 -18.08
N CYS A 1169 -24.22 -8.24 -18.74
CA CYS A 1169 -25.09 -8.22 -19.92
C CYS A 1169 -24.50 -7.38 -21.06
N TYR A 1170 -25.01 -7.55 -22.28
CA TYR A 1170 -24.60 -6.79 -23.47
C TYR A 1170 -25.81 -6.07 -24.08
N SER A 1171 -25.61 -4.88 -24.63
CA SER A 1171 -26.59 -4.25 -25.53
C SER A 1171 -26.69 -5.03 -26.85
N LEU A 1172 -27.78 -4.84 -27.60
CA LEU A 1172 -27.84 -5.32 -28.98
C LEU A 1172 -26.63 -4.77 -29.77
N PRO A 1173 -25.89 -5.61 -30.50
CA PRO A 1173 -24.71 -5.18 -31.22
C PRO A 1173 -25.07 -4.35 -32.45
N LEU A 1174 -24.27 -3.32 -32.70
CA LEU A 1174 -24.28 -2.55 -33.94
C LEU A 1174 -23.32 -3.22 -34.93
N ARG A 1175 -23.82 -3.60 -36.11
CA ARG A 1175 -23.03 -4.24 -37.16
C ARG A 1175 -22.54 -3.22 -38.17
N ILE A 1176 -21.23 -3.20 -38.42
CA ILE A 1176 -20.56 -2.32 -39.38
C ILE A 1176 -19.91 -3.17 -40.47
N GLU A 1177 -20.28 -2.96 -41.74
CA GLU A 1177 -19.68 -3.63 -42.88
C GLU A 1177 -18.82 -2.64 -43.68
N ILE A 1178 -17.51 -2.89 -43.78
CA ILE A 1178 -16.54 -2.04 -44.50
C ILE A 1178 -16.06 -2.77 -45.76
N THR A 1179 -16.35 -2.25 -46.96
CA THR A 1179 -15.82 -2.78 -48.23
C THR A 1179 -14.63 -1.94 -48.69
N ILE A 1180 -13.48 -2.59 -48.93
CA ILE A 1180 -12.24 -1.95 -49.37
C ILE A 1180 -12.00 -2.25 -50.85
N ASN A 1181 -11.99 -1.20 -51.67
CA ASN A 1181 -11.81 -1.27 -53.11
C ASN A 1181 -10.35 -0.94 -53.52
N PRO A 1182 -9.77 -1.58 -54.55
CA PRO A 1182 -8.42 -1.29 -55.00
C PRO A 1182 -8.29 0.13 -55.58
N LYS A 1183 -7.18 0.80 -55.29
CA LYS A 1183 -6.90 2.18 -55.76
C LYS A 1183 -6.34 2.17 -57.18
N ASN A 1184 -6.99 2.85 -58.12
CA ASN A 1184 -6.58 2.87 -59.54
C ASN A 1184 -5.43 3.86 -59.77
N TYR A 1185 -4.19 3.37 -59.89
CA TYR A 1185 -2.98 4.21 -60.03
C TYR A 1185 -2.71 4.76 -61.45
N GLN A 1186 -3.59 4.55 -62.43
CA GLN A 1186 -3.41 5.07 -63.80
C GLN A 1186 -4.08 6.44 -64.02
N SER A 1187 -3.55 7.50 -63.42
CA SER A 1187 -3.50 8.85 -64.03
C SER A 1187 -2.65 9.81 -63.21
N LYS A 1188 -1.40 9.99 -63.62
CA LYS A 1188 -0.70 11.29 -63.62
C LYS A 1188 0.61 11.15 -64.37
#